data_AF-A0A835NG19-F1
#
_entry.id   AF-A0A835NG19-F1
#
_cell.length_a   1.000
_cell.length_b   1.000
_cell.length_c   1.000
_cell.angle_alpha   90.00
_cell.angle_beta   90.00
_cell.angle_gamma   90.00
#
_symmetry.space_group_name_H-M   'P 1'
#
loop_
_entity.id
_entity.type
_entity.pdbx_description
1 polymer ?
#
loop_
_entity_poly.entity_id
_entity_poly.type
_entity_poly.pdbx_seq_one_letter_code
_entity_poly.pdbx_strand_id
1 'polypeptide(L)'
;MRPEEPIGKGRKCRVELLGPDKHMATLAKKHCQALQVWVTPGLGHQPQQEPCEKLFWISSSLPAVLQPLVASPWHSNADRQLPGAPGIQHHFYHSLSPDSCCACISTPNDPVFMVNETGAALKKSVCQGNSLEKGKMKFEDLLLEIGGFGRFQILILAMLCLPRINLPMHFLLHNFLAATPSHHCAIPHQEAFVNLTMEEVLVVSIPRKPDGTFSSCEMFSQPQFHLLLNSSLQPENKSIIQHCQHGWVYDHSQFTSTISTQWDLVCEQRGLNQATATFFFIGVTMGAMVFGYLSDRFGRKTMLQLSLVCSMVFGMLSAASMSYTMLAITRTLTGVALSGLSLIVLPLGMEWVDIQHRTFTGILSSIFWSVGNMLLALAAYLVREWHWLLVAVTGPCLLSIICLWWVPESARWLIAKGKVKQAHRHLLRCARMNGRKDFAVSPEALTRMAADKNMGGTYSYISLFRTPVLRKISLCSGVVWFGVAFSYYGMSLNLTGFGLSIYLSQFVFGIIEIPAKMVMYVLVNRVGRRPSQAWTLILTGVCIGANIVIPKPFTSLRSVVAIMGKGFSEAAFTTVFLYTSELYPTILRQNGMGYTSFLARLGGALAPLVFLLDEVWRSLPEVTYCGVAVCSGAMAFLLPETLNVRLPEGIEDIEKPQVKVPPEISTPEGVPVQALLKEEG
;
A
#
# COMPACT_ATOMS: atom_id res chain seq x y z
N MET A 1 45.80 3.20 59.57
CA MET A 1 46.09 1.83 60.03
C MET A 1 46.54 1.02 58.81
N ARG A 2 47.67 0.30 58.91
CA ARG A 2 47.95 -0.93 58.12
C ARG A 2 47.46 -2.14 58.96
N PRO A 3 47.44 -3.43 58.52
CA PRO A 3 48.19 -4.12 57.44
C PRO A 3 47.29 -4.57 56.24
N GLU A 4 47.75 -5.20 55.14
CA GLU A 4 49.09 -5.43 54.56
C GLU A 4 49.00 -5.66 53.02
N GLU A 5 50.12 -6.01 52.38
CA GLU A 5 50.29 -6.48 50.99
C GLU A 5 50.91 -7.93 51.02
N PRO A 6 51.62 -8.52 50.01
CA PRO A 6 51.71 -8.31 48.56
C PRO A 6 51.63 -9.66 47.75
N ILE A 7 52.20 -9.68 46.53
CA ILE A 7 52.59 -10.85 45.69
C ILE A 7 51.45 -11.52 44.88
N GLY A 8 51.55 -11.76 43.57
CA GLY A 8 52.55 -11.33 42.57
C GLY A 8 53.06 -12.45 41.66
N LYS A 9 52.73 -12.38 40.35
CA LYS A 9 53.48 -12.95 39.20
C LYS A 9 52.72 -12.69 37.88
N GLY A 10 53.34 -11.99 36.94
CA GLY A 10 52.90 -11.97 35.55
C GLY A 10 53.56 -13.08 34.72
N ARG A 11 53.03 -13.38 33.53
CA ARG A 11 53.80 -14.05 32.47
C ARG A 11 53.25 -13.69 31.07
N LYS A 12 54.16 -13.45 30.13
CA LYS A 12 53.88 -13.23 28.70
C LYS A 12 53.83 -14.55 27.93
N CYS A 13 53.15 -14.55 26.78
CA CYS A 13 53.31 -15.45 25.61
C CYS A 13 53.09 -16.96 25.87
N ARG A 14 52.38 -17.67 24.99
CA ARG A 14 52.90 -18.05 23.66
C ARG A 14 51.76 -18.40 22.69
N VAL A 15 52.00 -18.16 21.40
CA VAL A 15 51.24 -18.76 20.28
C VAL A 15 52.03 -19.97 19.79
N GLU A 16 51.39 -21.12 19.64
CA GLU A 16 52.00 -22.30 19.02
C GLU A 16 51.24 -22.72 17.76
N LEU A 17 51.99 -22.83 16.66
CA LEU A 17 51.56 -23.34 15.37
C LEU A 17 51.65 -24.86 15.40
N LEU A 18 50.66 -25.57 14.86
CA LEU A 18 50.77 -27.02 14.64
C LEU A 18 50.10 -27.48 13.35
N GLY A 19 50.81 -28.41 12.69
CA GLY A 19 50.47 -29.07 11.44
C GLY A 19 51.70 -29.19 10.55
N PRO A 20 51.62 -29.93 9.43
CA PRO A 20 50.61 -30.93 9.07
C PRO A 20 51.15 -32.35 9.25
N ASP A 21 50.31 -33.38 9.05
CA ASP A 21 50.82 -34.58 8.39
C ASP A 21 49.74 -35.38 7.64
N LYS A 22 50.16 -36.22 6.69
CA LYS A 22 49.33 -37.17 5.93
C LYS A 22 49.91 -38.56 6.09
N HIS A 23 49.10 -39.57 6.42
CA HIS A 23 49.11 -40.90 5.77
C HIS A 23 48.05 -41.82 6.38
N MET A 24 47.21 -42.42 5.52
CA MET A 24 46.86 -43.85 5.50
C MET A 24 45.70 -44.08 4.52
N ALA A 25 45.79 -45.15 3.74
CA ALA A 25 44.74 -45.54 2.80
C ALA A 25 44.56 -47.06 2.81
N THR A 26 43.30 -47.50 2.62
CA THR A 26 42.90 -48.83 2.12
C THR A 26 43.29 -50.08 2.94
N LEU A 27 42.33 -50.64 3.68
CA LEU A 27 41.94 -52.08 3.77
C LEU A 27 40.90 -52.18 4.91
N ALA A 28 39.67 -52.72 4.85
CA ALA A 28 38.92 -53.69 4.03
C ALA A 28 38.70 -55.06 4.73
N LYS A 29 37.44 -55.55 4.70
CA LYS A 29 36.92 -56.81 5.32
C LYS A 29 36.85 -56.75 6.86
N LYS A 30 35.91 -57.40 7.56
CA LYS A 30 34.74 -58.28 7.24
C LYS A 30 33.72 -58.10 8.41
N HIS A 31 32.44 -58.50 8.36
CA HIS A 31 31.92 -59.85 8.10
C HIS A 31 30.47 -59.85 7.59
N CYS A 32 30.04 -60.97 7.00
CA CYS A 32 28.67 -61.19 6.48
C CYS A 32 27.94 -62.31 7.24
N GLN A 33 26.60 -62.27 7.15
CA GLN A 33 25.63 -63.39 7.08
C GLN A 33 25.51 -64.41 8.24
N ALA A 34 24.27 -64.62 8.65
CA ALA A 34 23.70 -65.90 9.12
C ALA A 34 22.33 -66.10 8.44
N LEU A 35 21.90 -67.33 8.17
CA LEU A 35 20.78 -67.63 7.24
C LEU A 35 20.14 -69.01 7.50
N GLN A 36 18.87 -69.04 7.94
CA GLN A 36 17.89 -70.16 7.92
C GLN A 36 16.54 -69.59 8.44
N VAL A 37 15.33 -69.72 7.87
CA VAL A 37 14.60 -70.74 7.09
C VAL A 37 13.80 -71.76 7.93
N TRP A 38 12.47 -71.55 8.01
CA TRP A 38 11.32 -72.49 8.19
C TRP A 38 10.06 -71.64 7.80
N VAL A 39 9.18 -71.88 6.81
CA VAL A 39 8.39 -73.07 6.37
C VAL A 39 7.16 -73.28 7.26
N THR A 40 5.86 -73.24 6.86
CA THR A 40 5.02 -72.92 5.65
C THR A 40 3.52 -72.88 6.12
N PRO A 41 2.42 -72.66 5.33
CA PRO A 41 2.15 -72.15 3.94
C PRO A 41 1.14 -70.94 3.96
N GLY A 42 0.45 -70.44 2.91
CA GLY A 42 0.32 -70.73 1.46
C GLY A 42 -0.75 -69.82 0.78
N LEU A 43 -0.99 -70.00 -0.55
CA LEU A 43 -1.85 -69.20 -1.46
C LEU A 43 -1.34 -67.75 -1.75
N GLY A 44 -1.26 -67.28 -3.01
CA GLY A 44 -1.42 -67.96 -4.30
C GLY A 44 -1.20 -67.02 -5.51
N HIS A 45 -0.58 -67.55 -6.57
CA HIS A 45 -0.33 -66.96 -7.91
C HIS A 45 0.65 -65.77 -8.11
N GLN A 46 1.57 -66.04 -9.03
CA GLN A 46 2.46 -65.18 -9.83
C GLN A 46 2.24 -65.62 -11.32
N PRO A 47 2.95 -65.10 -12.34
CA PRO A 47 3.61 -63.78 -12.53
C PRO A 47 3.25 -63.13 -13.90
N GLN A 48 3.77 -61.92 -14.21
CA GLN A 48 4.57 -61.59 -15.43
C GLN A 48 4.64 -60.08 -15.78
N GLN A 49 5.87 -59.63 -16.06
CA GLN A 49 6.34 -58.69 -17.11
C GLN A 49 5.78 -57.25 -17.31
N GLU A 50 6.70 -56.40 -17.79
CA GLU A 50 6.53 -55.03 -18.34
C GLU A 50 5.81 -55.07 -19.72
N PRO A 51 5.43 -53.94 -20.43
CA PRO A 51 5.92 -52.55 -20.30
C PRO A 51 4.86 -51.44 -20.54
N CYS A 52 5.29 -50.23 -20.94
CA CYS A 52 4.45 -49.04 -21.20
C CYS A 52 3.80 -49.00 -22.61
N GLU A 53 2.46 -48.82 -22.67
CA GLU A 53 1.61 -48.19 -23.73
C GLU A 53 0.15 -48.15 -23.20
N LYS A 54 -0.91 -47.53 -23.77
CA LYS A 54 -1.24 -46.65 -24.93
C LYS A 54 -2.37 -45.69 -24.43
N LEU A 55 -2.45 -44.39 -24.75
CA LEU A 55 -2.93 -43.72 -25.99
C LEU A 55 -4.48 -43.80 -26.24
N PHE A 56 -5.03 -42.80 -26.95
CA PHE A 56 -6.44 -42.48 -27.33
C PHE A 56 -7.27 -41.65 -26.31
N TRP A 57 -8.10 -40.64 -26.64
CA TRP A 57 -8.80 -40.06 -27.84
C TRP A 57 -10.29 -40.43 -28.07
N ILE A 58 -11.19 -39.47 -27.78
CA ILE A 58 -12.60 -39.27 -28.23
C ILE A 58 -12.86 -37.73 -28.14
N SER A 59 -13.46 -36.90 -29.03
CA SER A 59 -14.20 -36.95 -30.33
C SER A 59 -15.74 -36.83 -30.28
N SER A 60 -16.48 -36.14 -31.18
CA SER A 60 -16.25 -34.87 -31.94
C SER A 60 -17.49 -34.43 -32.77
N SER A 61 -18.04 -33.20 -32.62
CA SER A 61 -18.93 -32.50 -33.62
C SER A 61 -19.13 -31.00 -33.24
N LEU A 62 -19.11 -29.95 -34.10
CA LEU A 62 -19.58 -29.62 -35.47
C LEU A 62 -21.08 -29.24 -35.60
N PRO A 63 -21.54 -28.51 -36.66
CA PRO A 63 -20.90 -28.02 -37.92
C PRO A 63 -20.87 -26.46 -38.07
N ALA A 64 -20.37 -25.77 -39.13
CA ALA A 64 -19.34 -26.00 -40.17
C ALA A 64 -18.64 -24.64 -40.55
N VAL A 65 -18.67 -23.93 -41.71
CA VAL A 65 -19.29 -24.00 -43.07
C VAL A 65 -18.41 -23.19 -44.10
N LEU A 66 -18.27 -23.68 -45.35
CA LEU A 66 -17.80 -23.05 -46.63
C LEU A 66 -16.38 -22.45 -46.85
N GLN A 67 -15.99 -22.52 -48.13
CA GLN A 67 -14.76 -22.13 -48.88
C GLN A 67 -15.23 -21.67 -50.30
N PRO A 68 -14.44 -21.51 -51.40
CA PRO A 68 -12.96 -21.53 -51.64
C PRO A 68 -12.44 -20.31 -52.49
N LEU A 69 -11.16 -20.33 -52.96
CA LEU A 69 -10.74 -20.25 -54.40
C LEU A 69 -9.29 -19.73 -54.68
N VAL A 70 -8.62 -20.40 -55.64
CA VAL A 70 -7.73 -19.88 -56.74
C VAL A 70 -6.25 -19.42 -56.51
N ALA A 71 -5.34 -20.30 -56.96
CA ALA A 71 -4.21 -20.13 -57.91
C ALA A 71 -2.87 -19.37 -57.61
N SER A 72 -1.81 -19.97 -58.17
CA SER A 72 -0.48 -19.42 -58.57
C SER A 72 -0.44 -19.26 -60.13
N PRO A 73 0.61 -18.80 -60.87
CA PRO A 73 2.06 -19.11 -60.77
C PRO A 73 3.05 -17.96 -61.17
N TRP A 74 4.37 -18.26 -61.34
CA TRP A 74 5.22 -17.98 -62.55
C TRP A 74 6.76 -18.06 -62.33
N HIS A 75 7.38 -19.16 -62.82
CA HIS A 75 8.69 -19.31 -63.50
C HIS A 75 10.07 -18.84 -62.95
N SER A 76 11.12 -19.12 -63.76
CA SER A 76 12.54 -19.39 -63.43
C SER A 76 13.49 -19.02 -64.59
N ASN A 77 14.81 -18.90 -64.33
CA ASN A 77 16.00 -19.09 -65.24
C ASN A 77 17.29 -18.52 -64.58
N ALA A 78 18.56 -18.83 -64.92
CA ALA A 78 19.23 -19.97 -65.59
C ALA A 78 20.79 -19.88 -65.37
N ASP A 79 21.57 -20.91 -65.73
CA ASP A 79 23.00 -21.13 -65.36
C ASP A 79 24.10 -20.38 -66.15
N ARG A 80 25.35 -20.34 -65.60
CA ARG A 80 26.63 -20.54 -66.34
C ARG A 80 27.94 -20.70 -65.52
N GLN A 81 28.47 -21.93 -65.48
CA GLN A 81 29.88 -22.40 -65.68
C GLN A 81 31.10 -21.97 -64.79
N LEU A 82 32.18 -22.78 -64.93
CA LEU A 82 33.41 -23.00 -64.11
C LEU A 82 34.70 -22.53 -64.85
N PRO A 83 35.99 -22.82 -64.48
CA PRO A 83 36.61 -23.51 -63.29
C PRO A 83 37.87 -22.82 -62.65
N GLY A 84 38.42 -23.39 -61.56
CA GLY A 84 39.79 -23.12 -61.05
C GLY A 84 40.14 -23.82 -59.71
N ALA A 85 41.31 -24.46 -59.57
CA ALA A 85 41.73 -25.31 -58.42
C ALA A 85 43.30 -25.31 -58.27
N PRO A 86 43.99 -25.99 -57.31
CA PRO A 86 43.53 -26.93 -56.27
C PRO A 86 44.18 -26.82 -54.84
N GLY A 87 43.77 -27.72 -53.93
CA GLY A 87 44.65 -28.49 -52.99
C GLY A 87 45.01 -27.83 -51.64
N ILE A 88 45.19 -28.53 -50.49
CA ILE A 88 45.43 -29.96 -50.14
C ILE A 88 44.70 -30.31 -48.79
N GLN A 89 44.65 -31.58 -48.38
CA GLN A 89 43.83 -32.12 -47.26
C GLN A 89 44.63 -32.70 -46.04
N HIS A 90 43.86 -33.13 -45.02
CA HIS A 90 44.09 -34.25 -44.06
C HIS A 90 44.85 -34.08 -42.71
N HIS A 91 44.05 -34.06 -41.63
CA HIS A 91 44.04 -34.97 -40.45
C HIS A 91 45.32 -35.51 -39.76
N PHE A 92 45.42 -35.20 -38.46
CA PHE A 92 45.68 -36.10 -37.31
C PHE A 92 46.67 -37.28 -37.41
N TYR A 93 47.69 -37.31 -36.52
CA TYR A 93 47.75 -38.27 -35.39
C TYR A 93 48.84 -37.95 -34.32
N HIS A 94 48.66 -38.52 -33.12
CA HIS A 94 49.60 -38.82 -32.02
C HIS A 94 50.54 -37.76 -31.38
N SER A 95 50.10 -37.34 -30.19
CA SER A 95 50.85 -37.30 -28.91
C SER A 95 52.37 -37.58 -28.86
N LEU A 96 53.11 -36.68 -28.20
CA LEU A 96 54.15 -37.01 -27.20
C LEU A 96 54.44 -35.80 -26.30
N SER A 97 54.81 -36.04 -25.04
CA SER A 97 55.25 -35.08 -24.02
C SER A 97 56.62 -35.53 -23.48
N PRO A 98 57.47 -34.69 -22.85
CA PRO A 98 57.17 -34.13 -21.51
C PRO A 98 57.73 -32.72 -21.18
N ASP A 99 57.27 -32.21 -20.03
CA ASP A 99 57.90 -31.31 -19.04
C ASP A 99 58.63 -30.01 -19.43
N SER A 100 58.06 -28.87 -19.00
CA SER A 100 58.74 -27.88 -18.14
C SER A 100 57.81 -26.73 -17.66
N CYS A 101 58.28 -25.98 -16.65
CA CYS A 101 57.79 -24.66 -16.18
C CYS A 101 56.49 -24.57 -15.34
N CYS A 102 56.66 -24.78 -14.03
CA CYS A 102 56.34 -23.84 -12.95
C CYS A 102 55.01 -23.05 -12.95
N ALA A 103 54.14 -23.37 -12.00
CA ALA A 103 53.10 -22.45 -11.53
C ALA A 103 53.70 -21.32 -10.66
N CYS A 104 53.23 -20.08 -10.86
CA CYS A 104 53.49 -18.97 -9.95
C CYS A 104 52.24 -18.65 -9.13
N ILE A 105 52.33 -18.76 -7.80
CA ILE A 105 51.31 -18.31 -6.86
C ILE A 105 51.67 -16.89 -6.42
N SER A 106 50.73 -15.95 -6.52
CA SER A 106 50.96 -14.56 -6.15
C SER A 106 50.66 -14.29 -4.67
N THR A 107 51.53 -13.51 -4.03
CA THR A 107 51.29 -12.88 -2.72
C THR A 107 51.47 -11.37 -2.85
N PRO A 108 50.50 -10.54 -2.42
CA PRO A 108 50.60 -9.09 -2.52
C PRO A 108 51.25 -8.49 -1.26
N ASN A 109 52.42 -7.87 -1.43
CA ASN A 109 52.92 -6.66 -0.74
C ASN A 109 54.46 -6.64 -0.78
N ASP A 110 55.03 -5.88 -1.72
CA ASP A 110 56.22 -5.03 -1.50
C ASP A 110 56.49 -4.17 -2.75
N PRO A 111 56.98 -2.92 -2.61
CA PRO A 111 57.22 -2.02 -3.74
C PRO A 111 58.63 -2.21 -4.34
N VAL A 112 58.71 -2.85 -5.52
CA VAL A 112 59.97 -2.93 -6.27
C VAL A 112 60.24 -1.61 -7.00
N PHE A 113 61.24 -0.87 -6.53
CA PHE A 113 61.86 0.20 -7.33
C PHE A 113 62.65 -0.41 -8.49
N MET A 114 62.41 0.07 -9.71
CA MET A 114 63.38 -0.03 -10.81
C MET A 114 63.68 1.36 -11.34
N VAL A 115 64.93 1.79 -11.13
CA VAL A 115 65.54 2.86 -11.93
C VAL A 115 65.84 2.29 -13.31
N ASN A 116 65.64 3.07 -14.37
CA ASN A 116 66.23 2.78 -15.67
C ASN A 116 66.78 4.07 -16.27
N GLU A 117 67.96 3.99 -16.88
CA GLU A 117 68.58 5.11 -17.57
C GLU A 117 68.02 5.28 -19.00
N THR A 118 68.51 6.28 -19.73
CA THR A 118 68.11 6.67 -21.09
C THR A 118 66.67 7.22 -21.19
N GLY A 119 66.55 8.56 -21.13
CA GLY A 119 65.28 9.25 -21.36
C GLY A 119 64.92 9.36 -22.84
N ALA A 120 63.90 8.63 -23.29
CA ALA A 120 63.24 8.84 -24.57
C ALA A 120 61.73 8.53 -24.46
N ALA A 121 60.87 9.50 -24.80
CA ALA A 121 59.42 9.35 -24.66
C ALA A 121 58.80 8.67 -25.90
N LEU A 122 58.18 7.50 -25.71
CA LEU A 122 57.39 6.82 -26.75
C LEU A 122 55.93 6.65 -26.32
N LYS A 123 55.03 7.30 -27.07
CA LYS A 123 53.62 7.51 -26.75
C LYS A 123 52.77 6.26 -27.02
N LYS A 124 52.76 5.29 -26.09
CA LYS A 124 51.81 4.17 -26.15
C LYS A 124 50.39 4.64 -25.86
N SER A 125 49.49 4.44 -26.82
CA SER A 125 48.05 4.60 -26.65
C SER A 125 47.50 3.50 -25.72
N VAL A 126 47.33 3.82 -24.44
CA VAL A 126 46.64 2.93 -23.50
C VAL A 126 45.14 2.94 -23.83
N CYS A 127 44.62 1.79 -24.25
CA CYS A 127 43.18 1.57 -24.25
C CYS A 127 42.69 1.59 -22.80
N GLN A 128 42.10 2.71 -22.37
CA GLN A 128 41.38 2.79 -21.10
C GLN A 128 40.08 1.97 -21.20
N GLY A 129 40.21 0.65 -21.13
CA GLY A 129 39.10 -0.17 -20.67
C GLY A 129 38.75 0.27 -19.26
N ASN A 130 37.50 0.69 -19.04
CA ASN A 130 37.03 1.12 -17.73
C ASN A 130 37.00 -0.07 -16.75
N SER A 131 38.15 -0.38 -16.16
CA SER A 131 38.25 -1.06 -14.88
C SER A 131 37.79 -0.11 -13.77
N LEU A 132 36.51 0.28 -13.84
CA LEU A 132 35.77 0.78 -12.69
C LEU A 132 36.02 -0.18 -11.52
N GLU A 133 36.35 0.37 -10.37
CA GLU A 133 36.30 -0.39 -9.12
C GLU A 133 34.96 -1.12 -9.05
N LYS A 134 34.97 -2.39 -8.64
CA LYS A 134 33.73 -3.16 -8.45
C LYS A 134 33.04 -2.77 -7.15
N GLY A 135 32.73 -1.48 -7.04
CA GLY A 135 31.75 -0.93 -6.12
C GLY A 135 30.45 -1.72 -6.23
N LYS A 136 29.77 -1.86 -5.10
CA LYS A 136 28.64 -2.78 -4.93
C LYS A 136 27.37 -2.21 -5.58
N MET A 137 27.30 -2.29 -6.91
CA MET A 137 26.20 -1.76 -7.74
C MET A 137 24.83 -2.06 -7.11
N LYS A 138 24.13 -0.99 -6.73
CA LYS A 138 22.80 -1.04 -6.12
C LYS A 138 21.74 -1.06 -7.23
N PHE A 139 20.53 -1.48 -6.87
CA PHE A 139 19.40 -1.49 -7.81
C PHE A 139 18.99 -0.08 -8.24
N GLU A 140 19.23 0.93 -7.40
CA GLU A 140 19.02 2.33 -7.71
C GLU A 140 19.91 2.81 -8.88
N ASP A 141 21.20 2.46 -8.86
CA ASP A 141 22.17 2.79 -9.91
C ASP A 141 21.73 2.19 -11.26
N LEU A 142 21.24 0.94 -11.22
CA LEU A 142 20.67 0.21 -12.35
C LEU A 142 19.48 0.94 -13.00
N LEU A 143 18.61 1.59 -12.21
CA LEU A 143 17.49 2.38 -12.75
C LEU A 143 17.94 3.69 -13.40
N LEU A 144 19.00 4.32 -12.88
CA LEU A 144 19.60 5.51 -13.48
C LEU A 144 20.25 5.16 -14.84
N GLU A 145 20.98 4.05 -14.91
CA GLU A 145 21.62 3.56 -16.14
C GLU A 145 20.60 3.23 -17.26
N ILE A 146 19.41 2.74 -16.88
CA ILE A 146 18.25 2.49 -17.75
C ILE A 146 17.64 3.79 -18.35
N GLY A 147 18.07 4.97 -17.89
CA GLY A 147 17.59 6.27 -18.34
C GLY A 147 16.59 6.94 -17.39
N GLY A 148 16.53 6.54 -16.11
CA GLY A 148 15.74 7.22 -15.08
C GLY A 148 14.25 7.28 -15.39
N PHE A 149 13.64 8.46 -15.22
CA PHE A 149 12.22 8.73 -15.40
C PHE A 149 11.81 8.83 -16.89
N GLY A 150 11.86 7.70 -17.60
CA GLY A 150 11.53 7.64 -19.02
C GLY A 150 10.07 7.32 -19.34
N ARG A 151 9.78 7.12 -20.64
CA ARG A 151 8.44 6.82 -21.16
C ARG A 151 7.82 5.56 -20.54
N PHE A 152 8.65 4.57 -20.17
CA PHE A 152 8.20 3.34 -19.51
C PHE A 152 7.64 3.61 -18.11
N GLN A 153 8.34 4.43 -17.31
CA GLN A 153 7.91 4.85 -15.98
C GLN A 153 6.59 5.62 -16.05
N ILE A 154 6.51 6.64 -16.92
CA ILE A 154 5.30 7.46 -17.10
C ILE A 154 4.09 6.59 -17.45
N LEU A 155 4.25 5.62 -18.36
CA LEU A 155 3.17 4.70 -18.74
C LEU A 155 2.72 3.79 -17.59
N ILE A 156 3.66 3.22 -16.81
CA ILE A 156 3.34 2.39 -15.65
C ILE A 156 2.63 3.21 -14.57
N LEU A 157 3.09 4.43 -14.30
CA LEU A 157 2.45 5.29 -13.30
C LEU A 157 1.03 5.66 -13.73
N ALA A 158 0.80 6.05 -14.99
CA ALA A 158 -0.54 6.31 -15.51
C ALA A 158 -1.47 5.10 -15.36
N MET A 159 -0.98 3.88 -15.68
CA MET A 159 -1.75 2.63 -15.49
C MET A 159 -2.04 2.33 -14.02
N LEU A 160 -1.13 2.66 -13.09
CA LEU A 160 -1.31 2.45 -11.64
C LEU A 160 -2.19 3.52 -10.96
N CYS A 161 -2.45 4.66 -11.62
CA CYS A 161 -3.36 5.69 -11.10
C CYS A 161 -4.84 5.28 -11.19
N LEU A 162 -5.25 4.49 -12.19
CA LEU A 162 -6.62 3.98 -12.30
C LEU A 162 -7.03 3.06 -11.12
N PRO A 163 -6.23 2.04 -10.73
CA PRO A 163 -6.43 1.31 -9.48
C PRO A 163 -6.50 2.21 -8.24
N ARG A 164 -5.72 3.30 -8.19
CA ARG A 164 -5.66 4.22 -7.04
C ARG A 164 -6.96 5.03 -6.87
N ILE A 165 -7.64 5.39 -7.96
CA ILE A 165 -8.94 6.09 -7.97
C ILE A 165 -10.07 5.26 -7.33
N ASN A 166 -10.02 3.93 -7.44
CA ASN A 166 -11.09 3.03 -6.96
C ASN A 166 -11.17 2.95 -5.42
N LEU A 167 -10.05 3.16 -4.72
CA LEU A 167 -9.99 3.07 -3.26
C LEU A 167 -10.90 4.07 -2.52
N PRO A 168 -10.77 5.40 -2.70
CA PRO A 168 -11.62 6.38 -2.02
C PRO A 168 -13.11 6.17 -2.32
N MET A 169 -13.44 5.77 -3.56
CA MET A 169 -14.81 5.49 -3.98
C MET A 169 -15.46 4.41 -3.12
N HIS A 170 -14.77 3.30 -2.82
CA HIS A 170 -15.30 2.25 -1.96
C HIS A 170 -15.12 2.49 -0.45
N PHE A 171 -14.11 3.27 -0.05
CA PHE A 171 -13.83 3.59 1.37
C PHE A 171 -14.83 4.60 1.94
N LEU A 172 -15.22 5.60 1.15
CA LEU A 172 -16.16 6.64 1.56
C LEU A 172 -17.60 6.40 1.03
N LEU A 173 -17.84 5.30 0.32
CA LEU A 173 -19.15 4.90 -0.22
C LEU A 173 -20.26 4.89 0.83
N HIS A 174 -19.92 4.58 2.08
CA HIS A 174 -20.87 4.49 3.18
C HIS A 174 -21.71 5.77 3.33
N ASN A 175 -21.11 6.95 3.09
CA ASN A 175 -21.76 8.25 3.18
C ASN A 175 -23.06 8.37 2.37
N PHE A 176 -23.14 7.66 1.25
CA PHE A 176 -24.29 7.67 0.35
C PHE A 176 -25.10 6.37 0.43
N LEU A 177 -24.43 5.24 0.63
CA LEU A 177 -25.05 3.92 0.83
C LEU A 177 -25.97 3.89 2.06
N ALA A 178 -25.53 4.52 3.15
CA ALA A 178 -26.14 4.51 4.48
C ALA A 178 -26.76 5.86 4.90
N ALA A 179 -26.89 6.80 3.97
CA ALA A 179 -27.53 8.08 4.21
C ALA A 179 -28.97 7.86 4.70
N THR A 180 -29.27 8.36 5.89
CA THR A 180 -30.62 8.39 6.46
C THR A 180 -31.34 9.67 6.01
N PRO A 181 -32.31 9.62 5.08
CA PRO A 181 -33.12 10.79 4.76
C PRO A 181 -34.01 11.19 5.95
N SER A 182 -34.63 12.37 5.87
CA SER A 182 -35.67 12.79 6.80
C SER A 182 -36.82 11.79 6.83
N HIS A 183 -37.20 11.35 8.02
CA HIS A 183 -38.23 10.31 8.23
C HIS A 183 -39.07 10.60 9.47
N HIS A 184 -40.25 9.97 9.49
CA HIS A 184 -41.24 10.02 10.55
C HIS A 184 -41.90 8.65 10.72
N CYS A 185 -42.55 8.39 11.86
CA CYS A 185 -43.29 7.14 12.06
C CYS A 185 -44.43 7.02 11.04
N ALA A 186 -44.68 5.82 10.51
CA ALA A 186 -45.86 5.55 9.71
C ALA A 186 -47.13 5.60 10.59
N ILE A 187 -48.16 6.33 10.12
CA ILE A 187 -49.40 6.57 10.86
C ILE A 187 -50.45 5.56 10.40
N PRO A 188 -50.98 4.68 11.27
CA PRO A 188 -52.01 3.72 10.90
C PRO A 188 -53.36 4.41 10.65
N HIS A 189 -54.19 3.80 9.80
CA HIS A 189 -55.55 4.27 9.49
C HIS A 189 -55.63 5.74 9.03
N GLN A 190 -54.72 6.16 8.16
CA GLN A 190 -54.69 7.53 7.61
C GLN A 190 -56.01 7.95 6.94
N GLU A 191 -56.76 6.98 6.40
CA GLU A 191 -58.12 7.14 5.84
C GLU A 191 -59.17 7.63 6.87
N ALA A 192 -58.95 7.44 8.17
CA ALA A 192 -59.85 7.92 9.22
C ALA A 192 -59.83 9.45 9.38
N PHE A 193 -58.80 10.13 8.87
CA PHE A 193 -58.59 11.57 8.98
C PHE A 193 -59.12 12.35 7.76
N VAL A 194 -60.26 11.92 7.19
CA VAL A 194 -60.86 12.42 5.93
C VAL A 194 -60.90 13.95 5.80
N ASN A 195 -61.07 14.67 6.91
CA ASN A 195 -61.24 16.13 6.94
C ASN A 195 -59.94 16.91 7.26
N LEU A 196 -58.76 16.28 7.28
CA LEU A 196 -57.48 16.92 7.66
C LEU A 196 -56.43 16.79 6.55
N THR A 197 -55.58 17.81 6.44
CA THR A 197 -54.42 17.78 5.55
C THR A 197 -53.28 16.95 6.13
N MET A 198 -52.33 16.56 5.28
CA MET A 198 -51.18 15.74 5.70
C MET A 198 -50.31 16.41 6.78
N GLU A 199 -50.18 17.74 6.76
CA GLU A 199 -49.44 18.48 7.79
C GLU A 199 -50.18 18.47 9.13
N GLU A 200 -51.51 18.60 9.13
CA GLU A 200 -52.34 18.53 10.33
C GLU A 200 -52.34 17.12 10.94
N VAL A 201 -52.41 16.07 10.12
CA VAL A 201 -52.28 14.67 10.57
C VAL A 201 -50.92 14.41 11.24
N LEU A 202 -49.84 14.98 10.71
CA LEU A 202 -48.51 14.93 11.34
C LEU A 202 -48.45 15.70 12.67
N VAL A 203 -49.07 16.89 12.77
CA VAL A 203 -49.19 17.65 14.03
C VAL A 203 -49.97 16.88 15.10
N VAL A 204 -51.04 16.18 14.70
CA VAL A 204 -51.91 15.41 15.59
C VAL A 204 -51.28 14.09 16.06
N SER A 205 -50.40 13.47 15.25
CA SER A 205 -49.89 12.12 15.50
C SER A 205 -48.42 12.07 15.96
N ILE A 206 -47.62 13.13 15.76
CA ILE A 206 -46.17 13.10 15.97
C ILE A 206 -45.69 14.30 16.83
N PRO A 207 -44.99 14.06 17.96
CA PRO A 207 -44.47 15.14 18.80
C PRO A 207 -43.44 16.00 18.07
N ARG A 208 -43.46 17.31 18.33
CA ARG A 208 -42.43 18.26 17.88
C ARG A 208 -41.29 18.38 18.90
N LYS A 209 -40.06 18.42 18.38
CA LYS A 209 -38.83 18.70 19.13
C LYS A 209 -38.71 20.21 19.44
N PRO A 210 -37.87 20.63 20.40
CA PRO A 210 -37.64 22.05 20.72
C PRO A 210 -37.15 22.88 19.51
N ASP A 211 -36.45 22.26 18.56
CA ASP A 211 -36.02 22.85 17.28
C ASP A 211 -37.17 23.05 16.27
N GLY A 212 -38.44 22.83 16.66
CA GLY A 212 -39.64 23.00 15.84
C GLY A 212 -39.96 21.84 14.88
N THR A 213 -38.98 20.97 14.62
CA THR A 213 -39.10 19.79 13.74
C THR A 213 -39.84 18.63 14.40
N PHE A 214 -40.48 17.77 13.61
CA PHE A 214 -41.10 16.54 14.12
C PHE A 214 -40.07 15.54 14.68
N SER A 215 -40.51 14.70 15.62
CA SER A 215 -39.71 13.55 16.03
C SER A 215 -39.78 12.42 15.00
N SER A 216 -38.66 11.72 14.84
CA SER A 216 -38.45 10.74 13.76
C SER A 216 -38.60 9.29 14.24
N CYS A 217 -38.60 9.11 15.56
CA CYS A 217 -38.56 7.81 16.25
C CYS A 217 -39.64 7.68 17.35
N GLU A 218 -40.55 8.64 17.43
CA GLU A 218 -41.55 8.79 18.47
C GLU A 218 -42.87 9.25 17.83
N MET A 219 -43.98 8.70 18.28
CA MET A 219 -45.34 9.06 17.89
C MET A 219 -46.24 9.13 19.13
N PHE A 220 -47.43 9.73 19.00
CA PHE A 220 -48.45 9.62 20.02
C PHE A 220 -49.22 8.30 19.88
N SER A 221 -49.53 7.66 21.01
CA SER A 221 -50.34 6.44 21.07
C SER A 221 -51.81 6.66 20.69
N GLN A 222 -52.28 7.91 20.75
CA GLN A 222 -53.60 8.35 20.30
C GLN A 222 -53.49 9.76 19.66
N PRO A 223 -54.28 10.07 18.62
CA PRO A 223 -54.24 11.35 17.93
C PRO A 223 -54.64 12.54 18.83
N GLN A 224 -53.74 13.52 18.96
CA GLN A 224 -53.88 14.69 19.84
C GLN A 224 -54.46 15.91 19.10
N PHE A 225 -55.75 15.87 18.77
CA PHE A 225 -56.44 16.95 18.03
C PHE A 225 -56.35 18.34 18.67
N HIS A 226 -56.11 18.45 19.99
CA HIS A 226 -55.94 19.73 20.67
C HIS A 226 -54.72 20.54 20.15
N LEU A 227 -53.71 19.88 19.58
CA LEU A 227 -52.52 20.51 19.01
C LEU A 227 -52.81 21.31 17.72
N LEU A 228 -53.98 21.13 17.11
CA LEU A 228 -54.45 21.95 15.98
C LEU A 228 -54.93 23.33 16.44
N LEU A 229 -55.53 23.44 17.62
CA LEU A 229 -56.00 24.73 18.16
C LEU A 229 -54.84 25.56 18.73
N ASN A 230 -53.85 24.90 19.33
CA ASN A 230 -52.62 25.56 19.77
C ASN A 230 -51.43 24.60 19.78
N SER A 231 -50.63 24.64 18.70
CA SER A 231 -49.44 23.80 18.52
C SER A 231 -48.24 24.15 19.41
N SER A 232 -48.41 25.05 20.40
CA SER A 232 -47.41 25.33 21.44
C SER A 232 -47.71 24.65 22.79
N LEU A 233 -48.89 24.03 22.94
CA LEU A 233 -49.18 23.17 24.09
C LEU A 233 -48.31 21.92 24.02
N GLN A 234 -47.57 21.63 25.10
CA GLN A 234 -46.96 20.32 25.28
C GLN A 234 -48.03 19.34 25.82
N PRO A 235 -47.99 18.06 25.43
CA PRO A 235 -48.92 17.07 25.97
C PRO A 235 -48.72 16.91 27.48
N GLU A 236 -49.79 17.06 28.25
CA GLU A 236 -49.75 17.03 29.73
C GLU A 236 -49.23 15.69 30.29
N ASN A 237 -49.40 14.59 29.53
CA ASN A 237 -48.91 13.26 29.89
C ASN A 237 -47.85 12.76 28.90
N LYS A 238 -46.60 12.65 29.36
CA LYS A 238 -45.48 12.05 28.59
C LYS A 238 -45.68 10.57 28.27
N SER A 239 -46.53 9.87 29.02
CA SER A 239 -46.92 8.46 28.79
C SER A 239 -47.71 8.22 27.50
N ILE A 240 -48.15 9.28 26.82
CA ILE A 240 -48.79 9.21 25.49
C ILE A 240 -47.74 9.02 24.37
N ILE A 241 -46.46 9.31 24.62
CA ILE A 241 -45.38 9.18 23.63
C ILE A 241 -44.86 7.73 23.61
N GLN A 242 -44.75 7.14 22.42
CA GLN A 242 -44.28 5.76 22.19
C GLN A 242 -43.38 5.69 20.95
N HIS A 243 -42.54 4.66 20.85
CA HIS A 243 -41.72 4.41 19.64
C HIS A 243 -42.59 3.94 18.45
N CYS A 244 -42.15 4.23 17.23
CA CYS A 244 -42.88 3.90 16.00
C CYS A 244 -43.25 2.40 15.93
N GLN A 245 -44.55 2.06 15.96
CA GLN A 245 -45.01 0.66 15.95
C GLN A 245 -45.23 0.09 14.53
N HIS A 246 -45.42 0.94 13.52
CA HIS A 246 -45.89 0.54 12.19
C HIS A 246 -44.88 0.81 11.07
N GLY A 247 -43.59 0.94 11.43
CA GLY A 247 -42.52 1.32 10.51
C GLY A 247 -42.39 2.84 10.31
N TRP A 248 -41.73 3.23 9.22
CA TRP A 248 -41.35 4.61 8.94
C TRP A 248 -41.70 5.04 7.51
N VAL A 249 -41.92 6.34 7.33
CA VAL A 249 -42.07 6.98 6.02
C VAL A 249 -40.88 7.91 5.79
N TYR A 250 -40.23 7.77 4.64
CA TYR A 250 -38.98 8.45 4.28
C TYR A 250 -39.21 9.51 3.21
N ASP A 251 -38.44 10.60 3.24
CA ASP A 251 -38.36 11.55 2.13
C ASP A 251 -37.42 11.03 1.03
N HIS A 252 -37.99 10.76 -0.15
CA HIS A 252 -37.27 10.29 -1.33
C HIS A 252 -36.73 11.43 -2.23
N SER A 253 -36.83 12.70 -1.82
CA SER A 253 -36.41 13.87 -2.62
C SER A 253 -34.92 13.85 -3.01
N GLN A 254 -34.06 13.38 -2.11
CA GLN A 254 -32.60 13.31 -2.30
C GLN A 254 -32.15 11.91 -2.76
N PHE A 255 -32.67 10.85 -2.14
CA PHE A 255 -32.29 9.46 -2.41
C PHE A 255 -33.53 8.64 -2.75
N THR A 256 -33.48 7.87 -3.84
CA THR A 256 -34.57 6.96 -4.21
C THR A 256 -34.65 5.79 -3.23
N SER A 257 -33.50 5.21 -2.89
CA SER A 257 -33.38 4.13 -1.89
C SER A 257 -31.95 4.05 -1.35
N THR A 258 -31.82 3.81 -0.03
CA THR A 258 -30.56 3.56 0.70
C THR A 258 -30.69 2.30 1.55
N ILE A 259 -29.58 1.78 2.12
CA ILE A 259 -29.68 0.61 3.00
C ILE A 259 -30.47 0.91 4.28
N SER A 260 -30.52 2.18 4.70
CA SER A 260 -31.31 2.59 5.86
C SER A 260 -32.80 2.58 5.59
N THR A 261 -33.23 2.90 4.35
CA THR A 261 -34.65 2.91 3.95
C THR A 261 -35.16 1.55 3.47
N GLN A 262 -34.27 0.59 3.20
CA GLN A 262 -34.64 -0.76 2.71
C GLN A 262 -34.72 -1.82 3.82
N TRP A 263 -34.01 -1.62 4.93
CA TRP A 263 -34.06 -2.51 6.10
C TRP A 263 -34.32 -1.76 7.41
N ASP A 264 -34.89 -0.55 7.33
CA ASP A 264 -35.27 0.30 8.47
C ASP A 264 -34.19 0.47 9.55
N LEU A 265 -32.95 0.75 9.11
CA LEU A 265 -31.77 0.89 9.98
C LEU A 265 -31.70 2.28 10.65
N VAL A 266 -32.85 2.74 11.17
CA VAL A 266 -33.05 4.00 11.88
C VAL A 266 -33.40 3.74 13.34
N CYS A 267 -33.46 4.80 14.15
CA CYS A 267 -33.85 4.74 15.56
C CYS A 267 -33.06 3.64 16.32
N GLU A 268 -33.73 2.66 16.91
CA GLU A 268 -33.09 1.54 17.63
C GLU A 268 -32.06 0.75 16.79
N GLN A 269 -32.28 0.62 15.47
CA GLN A 269 -31.39 -0.13 14.57
C GLN A 269 -30.27 0.71 13.95
N ARG A 270 -30.15 2.00 14.31
CA ARG A 270 -29.10 2.91 13.84
C ARG A 270 -27.68 2.38 14.10
N GLY A 271 -27.49 1.61 15.17
CA GLY A 271 -26.23 0.91 15.47
C GLY A 271 -25.77 -0.03 14.35
N LEU A 272 -26.70 -0.73 13.69
CA LEU A 272 -26.40 -1.62 12.55
C LEU A 272 -25.97 -0.84 11.31
N ASN A 273 -26.54 0.35 11.11
CA ASN A 273 -26.13 1.24 10.01
C ASN A 273 -24.63 1.60 10.17
N GLN A 274 -24.21 2.10 11.34
CA GLN A 274 -22.79 2.41 11.61
C GLN A 274 -21.88 1.17 11.68
N ALA A 275 -22.42 0.03 12.11
CA ALA A 275 -21.69 -1.24 12.07
C ALA A 275 -21.31 -1.64 10.63
N THR A 276 -22.09 -1.27 9.61
CA THR A 276 -21.78 -1.59 8.20
C THR A 276 -20.46 -0.97 7.72
N ALA A 277 -20.16 0.28 8.11
CA ALA A 277 -18.85 0.89 7.85
C ALA A 277 -17.74 0.21 8.65
N THR A 278 -18.02 -0.08 9.92
CA THR A 278 -17.10 -0.74 10.85
C THR A 278 -16.65 -2.10 10.32
N PHE A 279 -17.59 -2.95 9.86
CA PHE A 279 -17.31 -4.25 9.25
C PHE A 279 -16.46 -4.14 7.98
N PHE A 280 -16.69 -3.13 7.14
CA PHE A 280 -15.83 -2.84 5.99
C PHE A 280 -14.39 -2.54 6.43
N PHE A 281 -14.18 -1.67 7.41
CA PHE A 281 -12.83 -1.33 7.91
C PHE A 281 -12.15 -2.47 8.68
N ILE A 282 -12.90 -3.32 9.39
CA ILE A 282 -12.39 -4.59 9.95
C ILE A 282 -11.91 -5.50 8.81
N GLY A 283 -12.69 -5.64 7.74
CA GLY A 283 -12.27 -6.34 6.52
C GLY A 283 -10.98 -5.77 5.93
N VAL A 284 -10.89 -4.43 5.77
CA VAL A 284 -9.67 -3.74 5.32
C VAL A 284 -8.48 -4.01 6.27
N THR A 285 -8.71 -4.17 7.57
CA THR A 285 -7.68 -4.51 8.56
C THR A 285 -7.18 -5.95 8.38
N MET A 286 -8.08 -6.93 8.29
CA MET A 286 -7.72 -8.34 8.06
C MET A 286 -7.02 -8.52 6.70
N GLY A 287 -7.54 -7.89 5.65
CA GLY A 287 -6.94 -7.88 4.32
C GLY A 287 -5.54 -7.27 4.28
N ALA A 288 -5.21 -6.35 5.19
CA ALA A 288 -3.88 -5.75 5.25
C ALA A 288 -2.81 -6.79 5.67
N MET A 289 -3.14 -7.62 6.65
CA MET A 289 -2.27 -8.71 7.09
C MET A 289 -2.12 -9.76 6.00
N VAL A 290 -3.24 -10.18 5.40
CA VAL A 290 -3.30 -11.22 4.36
C VAL A 290 -2.59 -10.79 3.09
N PHE A 291 -3.03 -9.71 2.43
CA PHE A 291 -2.42 -9.25 1.18
C PHE A 291 -1.00 -8.70 1.38
N GLY A 292 -0.67 -8.12 2.55
CA GLY A 292 0.69 -7.75 2.90
C GLY A 292 1.63 -8.95 2.79
N TYR A 293 1.39 -9.98 3.62
CA TYR A 293 2.19 -11.22 3.61
C TYR A 293 2.19 -11.93 2.24
N LEU A 294 1.04 -12.04 1.58
CA LEU A 294 0.93 -12.73 0.30
C LEU A 294 1.65 -11.98 -0.83
N SER A 295 1.66 -10.64 -0.84
CA SER A 295 2.32 -9.85 -1.90
C SER A 295 3.83 -10.09 -1.96
N ASP A 296 4.50 -10.11 -0.80
CA ASP A 296 5.94 -10.39 -0.74
C ASP A 296 6.24 -11.89 -0.97
N ARG A 297 5.28 -12.80 -0.78
CA ARG A 297 5.43 -14.24 -1.08
C ARG A 297 5.19 -14.59 -2.55
N PHE A 298 4.10 -14.13 -3.16
CA PHE A 298 3.62 -14.55 -4.48
C PHE A 298 3.87 -13.53 -5.62
N GLY A 299 4.12 -12.27 -5.30
CA GLY A 299 4.41 -11.20 -6.27
C GLY A 299 3.43 -10.04 -6.16
N ARG A 300 3.93 -8.81 -6.35
CA ARG A 300 3.12 -7.59 -6.22
C ARG A 300 2.05 -7.54 -7.31
N LYS A 301 2.43 -7.70 -8.58
CA LYS A 301 1.44 -7.70 -9.69
C LYS A 301 0.38 -8.78 -9.48
N THR A 302 0.79 -10.01 -9.19
CA THR A 302 -0.13 -11.15 -9.07
C THR A 302 -1.17 -10.93 -7.97
N MET A 303 -0.74 -10.45 -6.80
CA MET A 303 -1.65 -10.19 -5.67
C MET A 303 -2.48 -8.91 -5.85
N LEU A 304 -2.00 -7.92 -6.60
CA LEU A 304 -2.78 -6.74 -7.00
C LEU A 304 -3.89 -7.09 -8.00
N GLN A 305 -3.61 -7.96 -8.98
CA GLN A 305 -4.63 -8.46 -9.91
C GLN A 305 -5.68 -9.30 -9.17
N LEU A 306 -5.27 -10.20 -8.27
CA LEU A 306 -6.19 -10.97 -7.42
C LEU A 306 -7.04 -10.05 -6.54
N SER A 307 -6.44 -9.06 -5.89
CA SER A 307 -7.11 -8.05 -5.06
C SER A 307 -8.22 -7.32 -5.83
N LEU A 308 -7.96 -6.87 -7.06
CA LEU A 308 -8.97 -6.21 -7.89
C LEU A 308 -10.08 -7.14 -8.38
N VAL A 309 -9.75 -8.37 -8.80
CA VAL A 309 -10.78 -9.36 -9.20
C VAL A 309 -11.68 -9.69 -8.01
N CYS A 310 -11.14 -9.93 -6.82
CA CYS A 310 -11.93 -10.13 -5.61
C CYS A 310 -12.75 -8.87 -5.24
N SER A 311 -12.19 -7.67 -5.40
CA SER A 311 -12.91 -6.42 -5.12
C SER A 311 -14.09 -6.23 -6.06
N MET A 312 -13.92 -6.55 -7.35
CA MET A 312 -14.98 -6.50 -8.35
C MET A 312 -16.07 -7.55 -8.07
N VAL A 313 -15.69 -8.81 -7.79
CA VAL A 313 -16.64 -9.88 -7.49
C VAL A 313 -17.44 -9.58 -6.22
N PHE A 314 -16.80 -9.24 -5.11
CA PHE A 314 -17.51 -8.94 -3.86
C PHE A 314 -18.25 -7.60 -3.88
N GLY A 315 -17.79 -6.61 -4.66
CA GLY A 315 -18.50 -5.36 -4.90
C GLY A 315 -19.81 -5.57 -5.68
N MET A 316 -19.78 -6.34 -6.76
CA MET A 316 -20.98 -6.75 -7.50
C MET A 316 -21.91 -7.64 -6.65
N LEU A 317 -21.35 -8.52 -5.81
CA LEU A 317 -22.14 -9.36 -4.89
C LEU A 317 -22.78 -8.53 -3.75
N SER A 318 -22.15 -7.42 -3.35
CA SER A 318 -22.77 -6.41 -2.47
C SER A 318 -23.93 -5.70 -3.18
N ALA A 319 -23.77 -5.37 -4.48
CA ALA A 319 -24.82 -4.73 -5.29
C ALA A 319 -26.03 -5.64 -5.54
N ALA A 320 -25.89 -6.96 -5.36
CA ALA A 320 -26.95 -7.96 -5.48
C ALA A 320 -27.47 -8.46 -4.11
N SER A 321 -27.16 -7.77 -3.01
CA SER A 321 -27.49 -8.25 -1.66
C SER A 321 -28.93 -7.92 -1.25
N MET A 322 -29.74 -8.97 -1.08
CA MET A 322 -31.16 -8.84 -0.70
C MET A 322 -31.39 -8.75 0.83
N SER A 323 -30.34 -8.98 1.63
CA SER A 323 -30.43 -8.92 3.10
C SER A 323 -29.22 -8.22 3.72
N TYR A 324 -29.45 -7.56 4.85
CA TYR A 324 -28.43 -6.85 5.62
C TYR A 324 -27.21 -7.74 5.93
N THR A 325 -27.42 -8.99 6.35
CA THR A 325 -26.33 -9.94 6.65
C THR A 325 -25.50 -10.28 5.40
N MET A 326 -26.14 -10.43 4.24
CA MET A 326 -25.43 -10.63 2.97
C MET A 326 -24.62 -9.39 2.59
N LEU A 327 -25.15 -8.17 2.78
CA LEU A 327 -24.39 -6.94 2.57
C LEU A 327 -23.20 -6.84 3.53
N ALA A 328 -23.40 -7.07 4.83
CA ALA A 328 -22.34 -6.97 5.83
C ALA A 328 -21.16 -7.92 5.52
N ILE A 329 -21.45 -9.17 5.16
CA ILE A 329 -20.43 -10.16 4.77
C ILE A 329 -19.74 -9.74 3.46
N THR A 330 -20.48 -9.41 2.40
CA THR A 330 -19.90 -9.04 1.10
C THR A 330 -19.12 -7.73 1.16
N ARG A 331 -19.55 -6.74 1.94
CA ARG A 331 -18.80 -5.51 2.21
C ARG A 331 -17.52 -5.78 3.02
N THR A 332 -17.55 -6.67 4.02
CA THR A 332 -16.35 -7.10 4.74
C THR A 332 -15.33 -7.74 3.78
N LEU A 333 -15.78 -8.67 2.93
CA LEU A 333 -14.93 -9.33 1.93
C LEU A 333 -14.41 -8.35 0.85
N THR A 334 -15.22 -7.36 0.46
CA THR A 334 -14.78 -6.24 -0.40
C THR A 334 -13.68 -5.43 0.28
N GLY A 335 -13.80 -5.16 1.59
CA GLY A 335 -12.76 -4.51 2.38
C GLY A 335 -11.45 -5.32 2.44
N VAL A 336 -11.56 -6.64 2.69
CA VAL A 336 -10.42 -7.57 2.65
C VAL A 336 -9.70 -7.47 1.29
N ALA A 337 -10.45 -7.53 0.19
CA ALA A 337 -9.93 -7.45 -1.16
C ALA A 337 -9.26 -6.10 -1.46
N LEU A 338 -9.91 -4.98 -1.19
CA LEU A 338 -9.40 -3.63 -1.44
C LEU A 338 -8.17 -3.27 -0.58
N SER A 339 -7.93 -3.98 0.52
CA SER A 339 -6.73 -3.74 1.31
C SER A 339 -5.45 -4.10 0.54
N GLY A 340 -5.47 -5.15 -0.29
CA GLY A 340 -4.35 -5.47 -1.19
C GLY A 340 -4.07 -4.34 -2.18
N LEU A 341 -5.13 -3.79 -2.79
CA LEU A 341 -5.07 -2.62 -3.67
C LEU A 341 -4.44 -1.41 -2.93
N SER A 342 -4.81 -1.18 -1.68
CA SER A 342 -4.26 -0.09 -0.85
C SER A 342 -2.77 -0.25 -0.53
N LEU A 343 -2.30 -1.49 -0.34
CA LEU A 343 -0.92 -1.79 0.07
C LEU A 343 0.05 -1.94 -1.10
N ILE A 344 -0.40 -2.43 -2.26
CA ILE A 344 0.50 -2.92 -3.31
C ILE A 344 0.77 -1.89 -4.41
N VAL A 345 -0.21 -1.04 -4.75
CA VAL A 345 -0.10 -0.05 -5.85
C VAL A 345 1.06 0.92 -5.63
N LEU A 346 1.14 1.52 -4.44
CA LEU A 346 2.14 2.54 -4.12
C LEU A 346 3.58 1.97 -4.17
N PRO A 347 3.92 0.86 -3.47
CA PRO A 347 5.23 0.22 -3.63
C PRO A 347 5.52 -0.20 -5.08
N LEU A 348 4.57 -0.81 -5.79
CA LEU A 348 4.82 -1.29 -7.16
C LEU A 348 5.20 -0.16 -8.13
N GLY A 349 4.58 1.02 -8.01
CA GLY A 349 4.98 2.20 -8.79
C GLY A 349 6.36 2.71 -8.38
N MET A 350 6.60 2.86 -7.07
CA MET A 350 7.84 3.41 -6.51
C MET A 350 9.08 2.53 -6.75
N GLU A 351 8.90 1.22 -6.92
CA GLU A 351 9.96 0.26 -7.23
C GLU A 351 10.45 0.31 -8.69
N TRP A 352 9.67 0.91 -9.61
CA TRP A 352 10.03 1.15 -11.01
C TRP A 352 10.65 2.54 -11.27
N VAL A 353 10.58 3.43 -10.28
CA VAL A 353 11.05 4.82 -10.34
C VAL A 353 12.38 4.98 -9.58
N ASP A 354 13.25 5.84 -10.09
CA ASP A 354 14.52 6.24 -9.48
C ASP A 354 14.33 6.99 -8.15
N ILE A 355 15.43 7.31 -7.45
CA ILE A 355 15.33 7.96 -6.13
C ILE A 355 14.72 9.37 -6.23
N GLN A 356 15.07 10.15 -7.25
CA GLN A 356 14.72 11.57 -7.35
C GLN A 356 13.22 11.75 -7.61
N HIS A 357 12.65 10.96 -8.53
CA HIS A 357 11.25 11.09 -8.96
C HIS A 357 10.26 10.33 -8.06
N ARG A 358 10.72 9.61 -7.03
CA ARG A 358 9.86 8.89 -6.07
C ARG A 358 8.92 9.82 -5.31
N THR A 359 9.41 10.94 -4.77
CA THR A 359 8.56 11.83 -3.96
C THR A 359 7.45 12.46 -4.81
N PHE A 360 7.78 12.89 -6.03
CA PHE A 360 6.80 13.33 -7.04
C PHE A 360 5.78 12.24 -7.38
N THR A 361 6.24 11.00 -7.61
CA THR A 361 5.39 9.84 -7.89
C THR A 361 4.40 9.54 -6.76
N GLY A 362 4.86 9.59 -5.50
CA GLY A 362 4.02 9.41 -4.33
C GLY A 362 2.95 10.50 -4.20
N ILE A 363 3.31 11.77 -4.43
CA ILE A 363 2.38 12.90 -4.43
C ILE A 363 1.35 12.76 -5.55
N LEU A 364 1.76 12.44 -6.77
CA LEU A 364 0.86 12.20 -7.90
C LEU A 364 -0.17 11.11 -7.58
N SER A 365 0.27 9.98 -7.03
CA SER A 365 -0.63 8.90 -6.58
C SER A 365 -1.50 9.28 -5.36
N SER A 366 -1.10 10.28 -4.56
CA SER A 366 -1.95 10.84 -3.50
C SER A 366 -3.02 11.80 -4.05
N ILE A 367 -2.77 12.51 -5.16
CA ILE A 367 -3.77 13.36 -5.83
C ILE A 367 -4.88 12.51 -6.46
N PHE A 368 -4.55 11.35 -7.03
CA PHE A 368 -5.55 10.45 -7.61
C PHE A 368 -6.53 9.84 -6.58
N TRP A 369 -6.20 9.87 -5.28
CA TRP A 369 -7.18 9.59 -4.21
C TRP A 369 -8.21 10.73 -4.09
N SER A 370 -7.77 11.97 -4.12
CA SER A 370 -8.66 13.14 -4.07
C SER A 370 -9.56 13.22 -5.31
N VAL A 371 -9.02 12.88 -6.50
CA VAL A 371 -9.81 12.73 -7.73
C VAL A 371 -10.87 11.63 -7.58
N GLY A 372 -10.53 10.46 -7.03
CA GLY A 372 -11.50 9.40 -6.78
C GLY A 372 -12.56 9.77 -5.73
N ASN A 373 -12.22 10.63 -4.77
CA ASN A 373 -13.18 11.19 -3.81
C ASN A 373 -14.17 12.16 -4.49
N MET A 374 -13.68 13.06 -5.35
CA MET A 374 -14.52 13.94 -6.17
C MET A 374 -15.43 13.16 -7.14
N LEU A 375 -14.92 12.09 -7.74
CA LEU A 375 -15.69 11.22 -8.63
C LEU A 375 -16.77 10.41 -7.88
N LEU A 376 -16.54 10.01 -6.63
CA LEU A 376 -17.58 9.39 -5.78
C LEU A 376 -18.74 10.35 -5.55
N ALA A 377 -18.47 11.62 -5.23
CA ALA A 377 -19.50 12.63 -5.02
C ALA A 377 -20.36 12.84 -6.29
N LEU A 378 -19.71 12.86 -7.47
CA LEU A 378 -20.40 12.94 -8.76
C LEU A 378 -21.24 11.70 -9.05
N ALA A 379 -20.69 10.50 -8.81
CA ALA A 379 -21.42 9.23 -9.01
C ALA A 379 -22.66 9.14 -8.13
N ALA A 380 -22.57 9.53 -6.85
CA ALA A 380 -23.69 9.54 -5.93
C ALA A 380 -24.76 10.60 -6.24
N TYR A 381 -24.36 11.74 -6.83
CA TYR A 381 -25.32 12.75 -7.30
C TYR A 381 -26.11 12.29 -8.53
N LEU A 382 -25.45 11.57 -9.45
CA LEU A 382 -26.07 11.02 -10.67
C LEU A 382 -26.89 9.75 -10.40
N VAL A 383 -26.47 8.91 -9.44
CA VAL A 383 -27.07 7.60 -9.17
C VAL A 383 -27.61 7.56 -7.73
N ARG A 384 -28.91 7.82 -7.59
CA ARG A 384 -29.63 7.96 -6.31
C ARG A 384 -30.17 6.65 -5.72
N GLU A 385 -29.95 5.52 -6.40
CA GLU A 385 -30.25 4.18 -5.91
C GLU A 385 -28.97 3.45 -5.50
N TRP A 386 -28.96 2.89 -4.29
CA TRP A 386 -27.75 2.33 -3.72
C TRP A 386 -27.20 1.08 -4.43
N HIS A 387 -28.06 0.21 -4.96
CA HIS A 387 -27.65 -0.95 -5.77
C HIS A 387 -26.85 -0.51 -7.00
N TRP A 388 -27.41 0.44 -7.78
CA TRP A 388 -26.77 0.98 -8.97
C TRP A 388 -25.53 1.82 -8.64
N LEU A 389 -25.51 2.52 -7.51
CA LEU A 389 -24.32 3.26 -7.05
C LEU A 389 -23.15 2.31 -6.72
N LEU A 390 -23.42 1.15 -6.11
CA LEU A 390 -22.42 0.09 -5.93
C LEU A 390 -21.87 -0.41 -7.28
N VAL A 391 -22.73 -0.64 -8.27
CA VAL A 391 -22.30 -1.05 -9.63
C VAL A 391 -21.44 0.04 -10.28
N ALA A 392 -21.88 1.31 -10.23
CA ALA A 392 -21.17 2.44 -10.82
C ALA A 392 -19.78 2.67 -10.18
N VAL A 393 -19.68 2.49 -8.85
CA VAL A 393 -18.40 2.57 -8.11
C VAL A 393 -17.50 1.35 -8.34
N THR A 394 -18.07 0.16 -8.57
CA THR A 394 -17.31 -1.06 -8.85
C THR A 394 -16.81 -1.12 -10.30
N GLY A 395 -17.52 -0.49 -11.25
CA GLY A 395 -17.20 -0.49 -12.69
C GLY A 395 -15.75 -0.12 -13.04
N PRO A 396 -15.16 0.96 -12.49
CA PRO A 396 -13.76 1.33 -12.73
C PRO A 396 -12.71 0.31 -12.26
N CYS A 397 -13.09 -0.73 -11.49
CA CYS A 397 -12.20 -1.86 -11.20
C CYS A 397 -11.96 -2.71 -12.46
N LEU A 398 -12.95 -2.87 -13.35
CA LEU A 398 -12.78 -3.62 -14.61
C LEU A 398 -11.72 -2.99 -15.52
N LEU A 399 -11.81 -1.66 -15.71
CA LEU A 399 -10.80 -0.90 -16.45
C LEU A 399 -9.42 -1.04 -15.79
N SER A 400 -9.36 -1.01 -14.46
CA SER A 400 -8.11 -1.18 -13.70
C SER A 400 -7.49 -2.57 -13.87
N ILE A 401 -8.31 -3.64 -13.89
CA ILE A 401 -7.87 -5.03 -14.16
C ILE A 401 -7.27 -5.12 -15.57
N ILE A 402 -7.94 -4.54 -16.56
CA ILE A 402 -7.49 -4.49 -17.96
C ILE A 402 -6.14 -3.75 -18.04
N CYS A 403 -6.02 -2.53 -17.53
CA CYS A 403 -4.78 -1.76 -17.56
C CYS A 403 -3.60 -2.47 -16.86
N LEU A 404 -3.85 -3.22 -15.78
CA LEU A 404 -2.82 -3.98 -15.06
C LEU A 404 -2.25 -5.19 -15.81
N TRP A 405 -2.85 -5.63 -16.93
CA TRP A 405 -2.24 -6.67 -17.76
C TRP A 405 -0.89 -6.22 -18.35
N TRP A 406 -0.76 -4.96 -18.77
CA TRP A 406 0.48 -4.43 -19.36
C TRP A 406 1.57 -4.06 -18.34
N VAL A 407 1.19 -3.78 -17.08
CA VAL A 407 2.13 -3.48 -15.99
C VAL A 407 3.03 -4.70 -15.72
N PRO A 408 4.36 -4.55 -15.60
CA PRO A 408 5.27 -5.65 -15.26
C PRO A 408 5.29 -5.98 -13.76
N GLU A 409 5.67 -7.21 -13.40
CA GLU A 409 5.98 -7.57 -12.01
C GLU A 409 7.26 -6.87 -11.54
N SER A 410 7.35 -6.54 -10.25
CA SER A 410 8.47 -5.78 -9.67
C SER A 410 9.83 -6.44 -9.94
N ALA A 411 10.72 -5.73 -10.63
CA ALA A 411 12.08 -6.19 -10.87
C ALA A 411 12.87 -6.43 -9.57
N ARG A 412 12.63 -5.64 -8.51
CA ARG A 412 13.24 -5.82 -7.18
C ARG A 412 12.79 -7.13 -6.54
N TRP A 413 11.51 -7.45 -6.63
CA TRP A 413 10.96 -8.71 -6.13
C TRP A 413 11.46 -9.91 -6.93
N LEU A 414 11.49 -9.81 -8.27
CA LEU A 414 12.02 -10.85 -9.15
C LEU A 414 13.50 -11.17 -8.85
N ILE A 415 14.34 -10.16 -8.60
CA ILE A 415 15.73 -10.35 -8.16
C ILE A 415 15.78 -11.05 -6.80
N ALA A 416 15.05 -10.55 -5.79
CA ALA A 416 15.04 -11.14 -4.45
C ALA A 416 14.55 -12.60 -4.42
N LYS A 417 13.66 -13.01 -5.34
CA LYS A 417 13.21 -14.41 -5.50
C LYS A 417 14.11 -15.25 -6.43
N GLY A 418 15.28 -14.74 -6.84
CA GLY A 418 16.19 -15.45 -7.75
C GLY A 418 15.68 -15.61 -9.19
N LYS A 419 14.58 -14.97 -9.58
CA LYS A 419 13.96 -15.04 -10.92
C LYS A 419 14.69 -14.13 -11.94
N VAL A 420 16.02 -14.18 -11.93
CA VAL A 420 16.92 -13.29 -12.66
C VAL A 420 16.61 -13.22 -14.17
N LYS A 421 16.31 -14.36 -14.81
CA LYS A 421 15.92 -14.40 -16.24
C LYS A 421 14.66 -13.58 -16.57
N GLN A 422 13.72 -13.47 -15.62
CA GLN A 422 12.52 -12.64 -15.78
C GLN A 422 12.83 -11.17 -15.48
N ALA A 423 13.56 -10.88 -14.40
CA ALA A 423 14.00 -9.52 -14.06
C ALA A 423 14.75 -8.87 -15.24
N HIS A 424 15.77 -9.55 -15.78
CA HIS A 424 16.56 -9.10 -16.92
C HIS A 424 15.68 -8.78 -18.15
N ARG A 425 14.71 -9.65 -18.47
CA ARG A 425 13.77 -9.43 -19.59
C ARG A 425 12.92 -8.17 -19.41
N HIS A 426 12.45 -7.88 -18.19
CA HIS A 426 11.69 -6.66 -17.91
C HIS A 426 12.56 -5.41 -17.93
N LEU A 427 13.78 -5.46 -17.40
CA LEU A 427 14.75 -4.36 -17.43
C LEU A 427 15.16 -4.01 -18.88
N LEU A 428 15.45 -5.02 -19.71
CA LEU A 428 15.69 -4.85 -21.16
C LEU A 428 14.47 -4.33 -21.94
N ARG A 429 13.24 -4.48 -21.42
CA ARG A 429 12.05 -3.84 -22.02
C ARG A 429 11.96 -2.37 -21.61
N CYS A 430 12.25 -2.06 -20.34
CA CYS A 430 12.34 -0.69 -19.84
C CYS A 430 13.38 0.14 -20.62
N ALA A 431 14.63 -0.34 -20.69
CA ALA A 431 15.71 0.34 -21.40
C ALA A 431 15.37 0.64 -22.87
N ARG A 432 14.83 -0.35 -23.60
CA ARG A 432 14.38 -0.16 -24.99
C ARG A 432 13.24 0.85 -25.14
N MET A 433 12.27 0.87 -24.22
CA MET A 433 11.18 1.86 -24.23
C MET A 433 11.64 3.26 -23.80
N ASN A 434 12.76 3.35 -23.08
CA ASN A 434 13.45 4.60 -22.73
C ASN A 434 14.56 4.97 -23.75
N GLY A 435 14.67 4.25 -24.88
CA GLY A 435 15.60 4.56 -25.97
C GLY A 435 17.05 4.09 -25.79
N ARG A 436 17.40 3.51 -24.62
CA ARG A 436 18.75 2.98 -24.32
C ARG A 436 18.92 1.61 -24.99
N LYS A 437 19.67 1.56 -26.10
CA LYS A 437 19.97 0.32 -26.85
C LYS A 437 21.17 -0.44 -26.28
N ASP A 438 22.14 0.29 -25.75
CA ASP A 438 23.47 -0.21 -25.35
C ASP A 438 23.50 -0.78 -23.92
N PHE A 439 22.32 -0.85 -23.28
CA PHE A 439 22.16 -1.32 -21.90
C PHE A 439 22.28 -2.85 -21.79
N ALA A 440 23.46 -3.33 -21.43
CA ALA A 440 23.80 -4.76 -21.35
C ALA A 440 24.18 -5.18 -19.91
N VAL A 441 23.18 -5.58 -19.11
CA VAL A 441 23.40 -6.06 -17.74
C VAL A 441 23.67 -7.56 -17.72
N SER A 442 24.83 -7.97 -17.21
CA SER A 442 25.10 -9.40 -16.99
C SER A 442 24.12 -10.00 -15.97
N PRO A 443 23.50 -11.17 -16.27
CA PRO A 443 22.72 -11.94 -15.30
C PRO A 443 23.48 -12.25 -14.00
N GLU A 444 24.82 -12.29 -14.03
CA GLU A 444 25.62 -12.47 -12.81
C GLU A 444 25.50 -11.31 -11.83
N ALA A 445 25.45 -10.06 -12.31
CA ALA A 445 25.32 -8.88 -11.44
C ALA A 445 23.98 -8.90 -10.70
N LEU A 446 22.91 -9.24 -11.42
CA LEU A 446 21.57 -9.47 -10.86
C LEU A 446 21.56 -10.64 -9.88
N THR A 447 22.36 -11.68 -10.11
CA THR A 447 22.47 -12.84 -9.20
C THR A 447 23.24 -12.49 -7.92
N ARG A 448 24.30 -11.68 -8.01
CA ARG A 448 25.04 -11.15 -6.84
C ARG A 448 24.14 -10.27 -5.97
N MET A 449 23.34 -9.37 -6.56
CA MET A 449 22.33 -8.59 -5.84
C MET A 449 21.26 -9.46 -5.16
N ALA A 450 20.90 -10.60 -5.73
CA ALA A 450 19.95 -11.54 -5.13
C ALA A 450 20.54 -12.27 -3.90
N ALA A 451 21.79 -12.71 -3.98
CA ALA A 451 22.48 -13.38 -2.88
C ALA A 451 22.67 -12.44 -1.67
N ASP A 452 23.11 -11.20 -1.92
CA ASP A 452 23.40 -10.19 -0.90
C ASP A 452 22.18 -9.87 -0.03
N LYS A 453 20.99 -9.78 -0.65
CA LYS A 453 19.73 -9.54 0.07
C LYS A 453 19.30 -10.67 1.01
N ASN A 454 19.69 -11.91 0.72
CA ASN A 454 19.31 -13.07 1.54
C ASN A 454 20.23 -13.29 2.75
N MET A 455 21.33 -12.52 2.87
CA MET A 455 22.20 -12.54 4.04
C MET A 455 21.71 -11.62 5.18
N GLY A 456 20.76 -10.73 4.90
CA GLY A 456 20.09 -9.92 5.92
C GLY A 456 19.05 -10.74 6.68
N GLY A 457 19.26 -10.95 7.99
CA GLY A 457 18.37 -11.77 8.82
C GLY A 457 16.92 -11.26 8.91
N THR A 458 15.96 -12.18 9.03
CA THR A 458 14.53 -11.85 9.13
C THR A 458 14.16 -11.30 10.51
N TYR A 459 14.04 -9.98 10.60
CA TYR A 459 13.55 -9.32 11.82
C TYR A 459 12.03 -9.42 11.98
N SER A 460 11.56 -9.66 13.20
CA SER A 460 10.14 -9.72 13.56
C SER A 460 9.57 -8.35 13.99
N TYR A 461 8.25 -8.21 14.05
CA TYR A 461 7.58 -7.05 14.65
C TYR A 461 7.97 -6.82 16.12
N ILE A 462 8.30 -7.89 16.86
CA ILE A 462 8.78 -7.80 18.25
C ILE A 462 10.04 -6.93 18.36
N SER A 463 10.88 -6.91 17.32
CA SER A 463 12.10 -6.08 17.29
C SER A 463 11.81 -4.58 17.38
N LEU A 464 10.62 -4.11 16.99
CA LEU A 464 10.21 -2.70 17.10
C LEU A 464 10.11 -2.23 18.56
N PHE A 465 9.81 -3.13 19.49
CA PHE A 465 9.62 -2.83 20.91
C PHE A 465 10.81 -3.25 21.78
N ARG A 466 11.84 -3.85 21.18
CA ARG A 466 12.99 -4.44 21.90
C ARG A 466 13.85 -3.35 22.56
N THR A 467 14.27 -2.35 21.80
CA THR A 467 15.12 -1.24 22.27
C THR A 467 14.30 -0.04 22.76
N PRO A 468 14.76 0.72 23.77
CA PRO A 468 13.96 1.76 24.43
C PRO A 468 13.61 2.93 23.50
N VAL A 469 14.55 3.39 22.67
CA VAL A 469 14.31 4.50 21.73
C VAL A 469 13.31 4.08 20.65
N LEU A 470 13.48 2.88 20.08
CA LEU A 470 12.60 2.37 19.03
C LEU A 470 11.20 2.02 19.56
N ARG A 471 11.10 1.56 20.82
CA ARG A 471 9.83 1.40 21.54
C ARG A 471 9.11 2.74 21.70
N LYS A 472 9.82 3.81 22.10
CA LYS A 472 9.25 5.15 22.18
C LYS A 472 8.75 5.62 20.80
N ILE A 473 9.59 5.49 19.76
CA ILE A 473 9.21 5.85 18.39
C ILE A 473 7.96 5.09 17.95
N SER A 474 7.88 3.78 18.21
CA SER A 474 6.75 2.95 17.79
C SER A 474 5.46 3.24 18.56
N LEU A 475 5.52 3.45 19.88
CA LEU A 475 4.33 3.83 20.66
C LEU A 475 3.81 5.21 20.24
N CYS A 476 4.71 6.19 20.05
CA CYS A 476 4.32 7.54 19.62
C CYS A 476 3.78 7.54 18.18
N SER A 477 4.46 6.87 17.24
CA SER A 477 4.00 6.77 15.85
C SER A 477 2.66 6.02 15.74
N GLY A 478 2.46 4.97 16.55
CA GLY A 478 1.19 4.24 16.62
C GLY A 478 0.01 5.12 17.01
N VAL A 479 0.17 5.94 18.06
CA VAL A 479 -0.87 6.91 18.50
C VAL A 479 -1.08 8.03 17.46
N VAL A 480 -0.02 8.50 16.81
CA VAL A 480 -0.11 9.49 15.72
C VAL A 480 -0.91 8.92 14.54
N TRP A 481 -0.57 7.72 14.05
CA TRP A 481 -1.28 7.07 12.95
C TRP A 481 -2.74 6.72 13.26
N PHE A 482 -3.03 6.28 14.50
CA PHE A 482 -4.38 6.08 14.96
C PHE A 482 -5.18 7.39 14.87
N GLY A 483 -4.69 8.48 15.47
CA GLY A 483 -5.38 9.76 15.48
C GLY A 483 -5.51 10.42 14.11
N VAL A 484 -4.48 10.29 13.26
CA VAL A 484 -4.52 10.70 11.84
C VAL A 484 -5.68 10.04 11.11
N ALA A 485 -5.79 8.70 11.17
CA ALA A 485 -6.83 7.98 10.46
C ALA A 485 -8.21 8.15 11.10
N PHE A 486 -8.31 8.10 12.43
CA PHE A 486 -9.54 8.31 13.19
C PHE A 486 -10.16 9.68 12.89
N SER A 487 -9.34 10.74 12.88
CA SER A 487 -9.80 12.10 12.56
C SER A 487 -10.12 12.26 11.07
N TYR A 488 -9.30 11.68 10.17
CA TYR A 488 -9.55 11.74 8.73
C TYR A 488 -10.88 11.06 8.36
N TYR A 489 -11.10 9.82 8.80
CA TYR A 489 -12.36 9.12 8.51
C TYR A 489 -13.52 9.72 9.29
N GLY A 490 -13.33 10.17 10.54
CA GLY A 490 -14.35 10.91 11.29
C GLY A 490 -14.88 12.14 10.56
N MET A 491 -14.00 13.01 10.09
CA MET A 491 -14.39 14.16 9.27
C MET A 491 -14.92 13.76 7.88
N SER A 492 -14.37 12.71 7.25
CA SER A 492 -14.78 12.29 5.91
C SER A 492 -16.10 11.52 5.89
N LEU A 493 -16.56 11.00 7.02
CA LEU A 493 -17.86 10.33 7.17
C LEU A 493 -18.93 11.29 7.72
N ASN A 494 -18.56 12.28 8.54
CA ASN A 494 -19.46 13.33 9.00
C ASN A 494 -19.65 14.43 7.93
N LEU A 495 -20.56 14.23 6.98
CA LEU A 495 -20.84 15.21 5.91
C LEU A 495 -22.01 16.16 6.20
N THR A 496 -22.74 15.94 7.29
CA THR A 496 -23.93 16.71 7.68
C THR A 496 -23.56 17.85 8.65
N GLY A 497 -24.50 18.76 8.96
CA GLY A 497 -24.26 19.82 9.94
C GLY A 497 -23.42 21.04 9.49
N PHE A 498 -22.90 21.04 8.26
CA PHE A 498 -22.23 22.19 7.63
C PHE A 498 -23.13 23.05 6.75
N GLY A 499 -24.40 22.64 6.55
CA GLY A 499 -25.41 23.31 5.72
C GLY A 499 -25.12 23.37 4.21
N LEU A 500 -24.12 22.63 3.73
CA LEU A 500 -24.01 22.24 2.33
C LEU A 500 -24.79 20.94 2.09
N SER A 501 -25.13 20.63 0.85
CA SER A 501 -25.68 19.31 0.49
C SER A 501 -24.59 18.23 0.63
N ILE A 502 -24.99 17.00 0.93
CA ILE A 502 -24.06 15.88 1.18
C ILE A 502 -23.07 15.64 0.03
N TYR A 503 -23.55 15.76 -1.22
CA TYR A 503 -22.71 15.66 -2.43
C TYR A 503 -21.70 16.81 -2.53
N LEU A 504 -22.11 18.04 -2.21
CA LEU A 504 -21.24 19.22 -2.27
C LEU A 504 -20.20 19.21 -1.14
N SER A 505 -20.58 18.80 0.08
CA SER A 505 -19.66 18.54 1.19
C SER A 505 -18.54 17.59 0.75
N GLN A 506 -18.89 16.42 0.19
CA GLN A 506 -17.91 15.43 -0.27
C GLN A 506 -17.02 15.96 -1.40
N PHE A 507 -17.60 16.67 -2.38
CA PHE A 507 -16.86 17.20 -3.52
C PHE A 507 -15.84 18.26 -3.11
N VAL A 508 -16.23 19.21 -2.24
CA VAL A 508 -15.32 20.24 -1.72
C VAL A 508 -14.28 19.64 -0.76
N PHE A 509 -14.66 18.63 0.03
CA PHE A 509 -13.72 17.83 0.83
C PHE A 509 -12.71 17.06 -0.05
N GLY A 510 -13.07 16.67 -1.27
CA GLY A 510 -12.13 16.12 -2.26
C GLY A 510 -11.21 17.19 -2.85
N ILE A 511 -11.73 18.39 -3.16
CA ILE A 511 -10.94 19.50 -3.72
C ILE A 511 -9.86 19.98 -2.74
N ILE A 512 -10.20 20.22 -1.46
CA ILE A 512 -9.28 20.84 -0.49
C ILE A 512 -8.05 19.98 -0.17
N GLU A 513 -8.12 18.66 -0.36
CA GLU A 513 -6.99 17.75 -0.21
C GLU A 513 -5.83 18.08 -1.18
N ILE A 514 -6.14 18.55 -2.39
CA ILE A 514 -5.14 18.79 -3.44
C ILE A 514 -4.19 19.95 -3.09
N PRO A 515 -4.65 21.18 -2.77
CA PRO A 515 -3.75 22.25 -2.32
C PRO A 515 -3.11 21.93 -0.97
N ALA A 516 -3.79 21.22 -0.06
CA ALA A 516 -3.21 20.79 1.21
C ALA A 516 -1.95 19.91 0.99
N LYS A 517 -2.00 18.94 0.07
CA LYS A 517 -0.83 18.12 -0.33
C LYS A 517 0.33 18.96 -0.84
N MET A 518 0.05 19.93 -1.72
CA MET A 518 1.08 20.80 -2.30
C MET A 518 1.73 21.70 -1.25
N VAL A 519 0.93 22.31 -0.37
CA VAL A 519 1.43 23.15 0.73
C VAL A 519 2.29 22.33 1.69
N MET A 520 1.87 21.10 2.06
CA MET A 520 2.66 20.26 2.96
C MET A 520 3.98 19.78 2.36
N TYR A 521 4.04 19.52 1.07
CA TYR A 521 5.30 19.18 0.41
C TYR A 521 6.34 20.32 0.55
N VAL A 522 5.91 21.57 0.49
CA VAL A 522 6.79 22.73 0.77
C VAL A 522 7.08 22.85 2.28
N LEU A 523 6.05 22.74 3.12
CA LEU A 523 6.16 22.94 4.57
C LEU A 523 7.12 21.93 5.23
N VAL A 524 7.01 20.64 4.89
CA VAL A 524 7.83 19.56 5.46
C VAL A 524 9.32 19.72 5.11
N ASN A 525 9.63 20.37 3.99
CA ASN A 525 11.00 20.67 3.56
C ASN A 525 11.54 22.01 4.10
N ARG A 526 10.67 22.94 4.51
CA ARG A 526 11.08 24.25 5.08
C ARG A 526 11.10 24.27 6.61
N VAL A 527 10.15 23.60 7.27
CA VAL A 527 9.90 23.68 8.72
C VAL A 527 10.27 22.37 9.44
N GLY A 528 10.37 21.26 8.71
CA GLY A 528 10.67 19.94 9.25
C GLY A 528 9.44 19.06 9.43
N ARG A 529 9.66 17.76 9.69
CA ARG A 529 8.61 16.74 9.73
C ARG A 529 7.84 16.74 11.04
N ARG A 530 8.54 16.87 12.17
CA ARG A 530 7.98 16.85 13.54
C ARG A 530 6.98 17.99 13.77
N PRO A 531 7.31 19.29 13.53
CA PRO A 531 6.34 20.37 13.72
C PRO A 531 5.21 20.32 12.68
N SER A 532 5.50 19.92 11.43
CA SER A 532 4.47 19.75 10.39
C SER A 532 3.42 18.72 10.79
N GLN A 533 3.82 17.56 11.32
CA GLN A 533 2.91 16.52 11.78
C GLN A 533 2.11 16.93 13.02
N ALA A 534 2.78 17.57 13.99
CA ALA A 534 2.15 17.98 15.24
C ALA A 534 1.10 19.09 15.02
N TRP A 535 1.48 20.16 14.31
CA TRP A 535 0.60 21.32 14.10
C TRP A 535 -0.57 21.01 13.17
N THR A 536 -0.41 20.17 12.13
CA THR A 536 -1.56 19.79 11.27
C THR A 536 -2.61 19.00 12.04
N LEU A 537 -2.21 18.09 12.94
CA LEU A 537 -3.13 17.39 13.82
C LEU A 537 -3.81 18.33 14.84
N ILE A 538 -3.05 19.20 15.49
CA ILE A 538 -3.59 20.17 16.46
C ILE A 538 -4.57 21.13 15.77
N LEU A 539 -4.22 21.68 14.60
CA LEU A 539 -5.10 22.55 13.81
C LEU A 539 -6.35 21.83 13.31
N THR A 540 -6.25 20.54 12.95
CA THR A 540 -7.42 19.69 12.65
C THR A 540 -8.36 19.65 13.85
N GLY A 541 -7.83 19.34 15.04
CA GLY A 541 -8.62 19.31 16.28
C GLY A 541 -9.23 20.67 16.63
N VAL A 542 -8.48 21.76 16.49
CA VAL A 542 -8.97 23.14 16.71
C VAL A 542 -10.09 23.50 15.73
N CYS A 543 -10.00 23.12 14.45
CA CYS A 543 -11.08 23.33 13.48
C CYS A 543 -12.34 22.52 13.80
N ILE A 544 -12.22 21.31 14.36
CA ILE A 544 -13.35 20.53 14.86
C ILE A 544 -13.94 21.22 16.10
N GLY A 545 -13.12 21.58 17.09
CA GLY A 545 -13.54 22.28 18.30
C GLY A 545 -14.23 23.61 18.04
N ALA A 546 -13.75 24.39 17.06
CA ALA A 546 -14.39 25.63 16.63
C ALA A 546 -15.79 25.39 16.02
N ASN A 547 -15.99 24.31 15.26
CA ASN A 547 -17.31 23.95 14.72
C ASN A 547 -18.34 23.59 15.81
N ILE A 548 -17.91 23.09 16.97
CA ILE A 548 -18.80 22.85 18.12
C ILE A 548 -19.32 24.19 18.68
N VAL A 549 -18.46 25.22 18.73
CA VAL A 549 -18.77 26.52 19.33
C VAL A 549 -19.54 27.45 18.38
N ILE A 550 -19.33 27.37 17.07
CA ILE A 550 -19.99 28.25 16.08
C ILE A 550 -21.50 27.92 15.99
N PRO A 551 -22.42 28.86 16.32
CA PRO A 551 -23.85 28.61 16.32
C PRO A 551 -24.40 28.20 14.95
N LYS A 552 -25.45 27.35 14.95
CA LYS A 552 -26.18 26.88 13.75
C LYS A 552 -26.43 27.94 12.66
N PRO A 553 -26.89 29.18 12.93
CA PRO A 553 -27.17 30.17 11.87
C PRO A 553 -25.94 30.64 11.08
N PHE A 554 -24.72 30.50 11.60
CA PHE A 554 -23.49 30.89 10.90
C PHE A 554 -22.98 29.78 9.96
N THR A 555 -23.89 29.24 9.15
CA THR A 555 -23.67 28.10 8.25
C THR A 555 -22.38 28.22 7.45
N SER A 556 -22.19 29.31 6.71
CA SER A 556 -21.02 29.51 5.83
C SER A 556 -19.69 29.49 6.60
N LEU A 557 -19.67 29.97 7.85
CA LEU A 557 -18.49 29.95 8.70
C LEU A 557 -18.19 28.51 9.16
N ARG A 558 -19.22 27.74 9.56
CA ARG A 558 -19.10 26.30 9.85
C ARG A 558 -18.52 25.55 8.64
N SER A 559 -19.07 25.78 7.44
CA SER A 559 -18.56 25.15 6.21
C SER A 559 -17.08 25.46 5.98
N VAL A 560 -16.67 26.74 6.03
CA VAL A 560 -15.27 27.15 5.81
C VAL A 560 -14.32 26.52 6.83
N VAL A 561 -14.65 26.55 8.12
CA VAL A 561 -13.80 25.98 9.18
C VAL A 561 -13.72 24.45 9.06
N ALA A 562 -14.82 23.77 8.70
CA ALA A 562 -14.81 22.33 8.43
C ALA A 562 -13.95 21.95 7.21
N ILE A 563 -14.03 22.72 6.12
CA ILE A 563 -13.21 22.54 4.92
C ILE A 563 -11.72 22.73 5.25
N MET A 564 -11.37 23.78 6.03
CA MET A 564 -9.99 23.97 6.51
C MET A 564 -9.50 22.81 7.38
N GLY A 565 -10.32 22.35 8.34
CA GLY A 565 -10.01 21.17 9.16
C GLY A 565 -9.78 19.90 8.34
N LYS A 566 -10.61 19.65 7.31
CA LYS A 566 -10.44 18.54 6.37
C LYS A 566 -9.13 18.64 5.59
N GLY A 567 -8.73 19.86 5.20
CA GLY A 567 -7.42 20.14 4.59
C GLY A 567 -6.25 19.83 5.53
N PHE A 568 -6.31 20.30 6.78
CA PHE A 568 -5.29 19.99 7.80
C PHE A 568 -5.24 18.49 8.14
N SER A 569 -6.37 17.79 8.08
CA SER A 569 -6.44 16.35 8.30
C SER A 569 -5.70 15.56 7.21
N GLU A 570 -5.91 15.89 5.93
CA GLU A 570 -5.16 15.25 4.83
C GLU A 570 -3.68 15.68 4.79
N ALA A 571 -3.40 16.90 5.23
CA ALA A 571 -2.03 17.37 5.43
C ALA A 571 -1.27 16.52 6.46
N ALA A 572 -1.92 16.17 7.58
CA ALA A 572 -1.41 15.24 8.57
C ALA A 572 -1.30 13.80 8.03
N PHE A 573 -2.28 13.36 7.22
CA PHE A 573 -2.30 12.03 6.58
C PHE A 573 -1.16 11.87 5.55
N THR A 574 -0.88 12.91 4.77
CA THR A 574 0.21 12.93 3.78
C THR A 574 1.57 12.94 4.48
N THR A 575 1.73 13.74 5.54
CA THR A 575 2.99 13.88 6.28
C THR A 575 3.38 12.59 7.00
N VAL A 576 2.41 11.84 7.57
CA VAL A 576 2.74 10.69 8.42
C VAL A 576 3.35 9.53 7.64
N PHE A 577 2.98 9.32 6.38
CA PHE A 577 3.62 8.32 5.51
C PHE A 577 5.11 8.61 5.32
N LEU A 578 5.45 9.85 4.95
CA LEU A 578 6.84 10.27 4.74
C LEU A 578 7.63 10.18 6.04
N TYR A 579 7.13 10.80 7.11
CA TYR A 579 7.80 10.85 8.41
C TYR A 579 8.07 9.45 8.98
N THR A 580 7.11 8.52 8.84
CA THR A 580 7.29 7.13 9.29
C THR A 580 8.34 6.37 8.48
N SER A 581 8.46 6.66 7.19
CA SER A 581 9.53 6.09 6.36
C SER A 581 10.93 6.59 6.77
N GLU A 582 11.04 7.83 7.28
CA GLU A 582 12.30 8.40 7.75
C GLU A 582 12.66 7.96 9.19
N LEU A 583 11.65 7.80 10.06
CA LEU A 583 11.80 7.42 11.47
C LEU A 583 12.33 6.01 11.71
N TYR A 584 11.98 5.04 10.85
CA TYR A 584 12.36 3.63 11.04
C TYR A 584 13.66 3.28 10.31
N PRO A 585 14.53 2.45 10.93
CA PRO A 585 15.80 2.06 10.33
C PRO A 585 15.55 1.15 9.14
N THR A 586 16.43 1.19 8.14
CA THR A 586 16.20 0.52 6.85
C THR A 586 15.89 -0.98 6.98
N ILE A 587 16.48 -1.67 7.96
CA ILE A 587 16.19 -3.09 8.25
C ILE A 587 14.83 -3.38 8.93
N LEU A 588 14.17 -2.39 9.55
CA LEU A 588 12.86 -2.54 10.21
C LEU A 588 11.74 -1.69 9.59
N ARG A 589 12.05 -0.83 8.62
CA ARG A 589 11.11 0.12 7.98
C ARG A 589 9.80 -0.52 7.51
N GLN A 590 9.88 -1.71 6.89
CA GLN A 590 8.69 -2.45 6.46
C GLN A 590 7.82 -2.92 7.63
N ASN A 591 8.44 -3.44 8.71
CA ASN A 591 7.71 -3.88 9.90
C ASN A 591 7.08 -2.68 10.64
N GLY A 592 7.81 -1.57 10.75
CA GLY A 592 7.32 -0.33 11.37
C GLY A 592 6.11 0.24 10.63
N MET A 593 6.23 0.40 9.30
CA MET A 593 5.11 0.80 8.42
C MET A 593 3.93 -0.18 8.50
N GLY A 594 4.17 -1.49 8.59
CA GLY A 594 3.11 -2.50 8.75
C GLY A 594 2.35 -2.35 10.07
N TYR A 595 3.07 -2.18 11.18
CA TYR A 595 2.49 -1.95 12.51
C TYR A 595 1.67 -0.66 12.58
N THR A 596 2.22 0.46 12.10
CA THR A 596 1.48 1.73 12.14
C THR A 596 0.28 1.74 11.19
N SER A 597 0.40 1.10 10.02
CA SER A 597 -0.71 0.96 9.06
C SER A 597 -1.81 -0.01 9.54
N PHE A 598 -1.53 -0.88 10.50
CA PHE A 598 -2.55 -1.62 11.25
C PHE A 598 -3.30 -0.69 12.22
N LEU A 599 -2.61 0.09 13.05
CA LEU A 599 -3.25 1.03 13.98
C LEU A 599 -4.03 2.15 13.27
N ALA A 600 -3.58 2.59 12.09
CA ALA A 600 -4.34 3.48 11.24
C ALA A 600 -5.69 2.88 10.79
N ARG A 601 -5.72 1.60 10.43
CA ARG A 601 -6.96 0.91 10.05
C ARG A 601 -7.87 0.66 11.25
N LEU A 602 -7.32 0.41 12.44
CA LEU A 602 -8.08 0.37 13.69
C LEU A 602 -8.74 1.73 13.99
N GLY A 603 -8.03 2.85 13.79
CA GLY A 603 -8.60 4.20 13.90
C GLY A 603 -9.73 4.43 12.90
N GLY A 604 -9.56 4.00 11.65
CA GLY A 604 -10.62 4.06 10.63
C GLY A 604 -11.83 3.15 10.95
N ALA A 605 -11.62 2.01 11.59
CA ALA A 605 -12.69 1.10 12.02
C ALA A 605 -13.50 1.65 13.20
N LEU A 606 -12.85 2.34 14.15
CA LEU A 606 -13.53 2.90 15.32
C LEU A 606 -14.24 4.23 15.02
N ALA A 607 -13.83 4.99 14.01
CA ALA A 607 -14.46 6.28 13.68
C ALA A 607 -15.99 6.19 13.43
N PRO A 608 -16.55 5.30 12.56
CA PRO A 608 -18.00 5.21 12.37
C PRO A 608 -18.80 4.97 13.66
N LEU A 609 -18.28 4.14 14.57
CA LEU A 609 -18.94 3.84 15.85
C LEU A 609 -19.08 5.08 16.75
N VAL A 610 -18.21 6.07 16.59
CA VAL A 610 -18.20 7.29 17.43
C VAL A 610 -19.44 8.14 17.21
N PHE A 611 -20.11 8.04 16.05
CA PHE A 611 -21.37 8.74 15.81
C PHE A 611 -22.51 8.29 16.72
N LEU A 612 -22.44 7.09 17.31
CA LEU A 612 -23.45 6.59 18.26
C LEU A 612 -23.37 7.28 19.64
N LEU A 613 -22.33 8.09 19.91
CA LEU A 613 -22.23 8.85 21.15
C LEU A 613 -23.08 10.14 21.17
N ASP A 614 -23.71 10.53 20.05
CA ASP A 614 -24.57 11.71 20.00
C ASP A 614 -25.90 11.55 20.79
N GLU A 615 -26.31 10.31 21.03
CA GLU A 615 -27.44 9.95 21.90
C GLU A 615 -27.18 10.29 23.37
N VAL A 616 -25.93 10.15 23.83
CA VAL A 616 -25.51 10.55 25.18
C VAL A 616 -25.37 12.07 25.26
N TRP A 617 -24.71 12.68 24.27
CA TRP A 617 -24.65 14.13 24.12
C TRP A 617 -24.30 14.51 22.67
N ARG A 618 -25.13 15.35 22.04
CA ARG A 618 -25.09 15.65 20.60
C ARG A 618 -23.72 16.09 20.04
N SER A 619 -22.89 16.74 20.86
CA SER A 619 -21.55 17.21 20.46
C SER A 619 -20.42 16.23 20.83
N LEU A 620 -20.71 15.15 21.56
CA LEU A 620 -19.70 14.20 22.05
C LEU A 620 -18.88 13.52 20.94
N PRO A 621 -19.44 13.16 19.76
CA PRO A 621 -18.62 12.68 18.64
C PRO A 621 -17.56 13.71 18.23
N GLU A 622 -17.96 14.97 18.01
CA GLU A 622 -17.06 16.07 17.63
C GLU A 622 -16.01 16.36 18.72
N VAL A 623 -16.39 16.31 19.99
CA VAL A 623 -15.47 16.43 21.14
C VAL A 623 -14.43 15.30 21.14
N THR A 624 -14.83 14.04 20.89
CA THR A 624 -13.86 12.92 20.86
C THR A 624 -12.93 12.97 19.66
N TYR A 625 -13.40 13.36 18.47
CA TYR A 625 -12.53 13.59 17.31
C TYR A 625 -11.53 14.74 17.58
N CYS A 626 -11.99 15.86 18.16
CA CYS A 626 -11.14 16.96 18.59
C CYS A 626 -10.06 16.50 19.60
N GLY A 627 -10.48 15.82 20.68
CA GLY A 627 -9.58 15.33 21.73
C GLY A 627 -8.53 14.35 21.20
N VAL A 628 -8.91 13.38 20.38
CA VAL A 628 -7.98 12.43 19.76
C VAL A 628 -7.01 13.15 18.81
N ALA A 629 -7.48 14.09 17.98
CA ALA A 629 -6.62 14.87 17.09
C ALA A 629 -5.56 15.68 17.86
N VAL A 630 -5.97 16.43 18.90
CA VAL A 630 -5.05 17.24 19.72
C VAL A 630 -4.08 16.38 20.50
N CYS A 631 -4.54 15.30 21.15
CA CYS A 631 -3.66 14.38 21.89
C CYS A 631 -2.66 13.66 20.99
N SER A 632 -3.07 13.20 19.80
CA SER A 632 -2.14 12.60 18.82
C SER A 632 -1.16 13.63 18.25
N GLY A 633 -1.58 14.88 18.03
CA GLY A 633 -0.70 15.98 17.64
C GLY A 633 0.33 16.33 18.72
N ALA A 634 -0.08 16.35 20.00
CA ALA A 634 0.82 16.52 21.13
C ALA A 634 1.84 15.36 21.23
N MET A 635 1.40 14.12 21.03
CA MET A 635 2.28 12.95 20.99
C MET A 635 3.28 12.99 19.83
N ALA A 636 2.96 13.64 18.70
CA ALA A 636 3.90 13.84 17.61
C ALA A 636 5.12 14.69 18.01
N PHE A 637 5.00 15.60 18.99
CA PHE A 637 6.16 16.32 19.52
C PHE A 637 7.15 15.42 20.28
N LEU A 638 6.77 14.20 20.71
CA LEU A 638 7.69 13.27 21.39
C LEU A 638 8.58 12.48 20.42
N LEU A 639 8.29 12.51 19.11
CA LEU A 639 9.10 11.91 18.06
C LEU A 639 10.33 12.80 17.72
N PRO A 640 11.44 12.22 17.22
CA PRO A 640 12.62 12.98 16.77
C PRO A 640 12.38 13.67 15.42
N GLU A 641 13.06 14.78 15.15
CA GLU A 641 13.04 15.44 13.84
C GLU A 641 13.98 14.70 12.86
N THR A 642 13.59 14.65 11.58
CA THR A 642 14.31 13.93 10.50
C THR A 642 14.83 14.86 9.39
N LEU A 643 14.44 16.14 9.37
CA LEU A 643 14.97 17.15 8.44
C LEU A 643 16.49 17.27 8.53
N ASN A 644 17.18 17.07 7.39
CA ASN A 644 18.63 17.13 7.24
C ASN A 644 19.40 16.14 8.14
N VAL A 645 18.76 15.02 8.49
CA VAL A 645 19.35 13.91 9.24
C VAL A 645 19.55 12.71 8.30
N ARG A 646 20.67 11.98 8.44
CA ARG A 646 20.92 10.77 7.65
C ARG A 646 19.93 9.67 8.04
N LEU A 647 19.34 9.00 7.05
CA LEU A 647 18.43 7.87 7.28
C LEU A 647 19.15 6.76 8.06
N PRO A 648 18.60 6.26 9.18
CA PRO A 648 19.21 5.16 9.92
C PRO A 648 19.20 3.87 9.09
N GLU A 649 20.33 3.14 9.08
CA GLU A 649 20.46 1.87 8.38
C GLU A 649 20.22 0.71 9.35
N GLY A 650 20.88 0.74 10.53
CA GLY A 650 20.74 -0.21 11.62
C GLY A 650 19.95 0.30 12.83
N ILE A 651 19.80 -0.55 13.86
CA ILE A 651 19.14 -0.18 15.13
C ILE A 651 20.04 0.74 15.98
N GLU A 652 21.35 0.48 15.99
CA GLU A 652 22.32 1.25 16.76
C GLU A 652 22.38 2.73 16.37
N ASP A 653 22.10 3.04 15.10
CA ASP A 653 22.08 4.41 14.55
C ASP A 653 20.98 5.27 15.20
N ILE A 654 19.95 4.64 15.78
CA ILE A 654 18.82 5.30 16.46
C ILE A 654 19.07 5.41 17.97
N GLU A 655 19.89 4.52 18.54
CA GLU A 655 20.24 4.56 19.97
C GLU A 655 21.41 5.51 20.27
N LYS A 656 22.27 5.78 19.28
CA LYS A 656 23.35 6.77 19.35
C LYS A 656 22.81 8.17 19.00
N PRO A 657 23.18 9.25 19.73
CA PRO A 657 22.76 10.62 19.39
C PRO A 657 23.22 11.02 17.99
N GLN A 658 22.28 11.32 17.11
CA GLN A 658 22.59 11.61 15.70
C GLN A 658 23.13 13.02 15.50
N VAL A 659 24.26 13.12 14.80
CA VAL A 659 24.89 14.39 14.41
C VAL A 659 24.07 15.03 13.30
N LYS A 660 23.62 16.27 13.52
CA LYS A 660 22.97 17.08 12.47
C LYS A 660 23.97 17.42 11.37
N VAL A 661 23.62 17.14 10.12
CA VAL A 661 24.41 17.61 8.98
C VAL A 661 24.05 19.09 8.74
N PRO A 662 25.01 20.01 8.58
CA PRO A 662 24.73 21.36 8.10
C PRO A 662 24.00 21.30 6.75
N PRO A 663 23.10 22.25 6.43
CA PRO A 663 22.52 22.31 5.10
C PRO A 663 23.64 22.54 4.07
N GLU A 664 23.74 21.68 3.06
CA GLU A 664 24.67 21.89 1.95
C GLU A 664 24.30 23.19 1.23
N ILE A 665 25.22 24.16 1.26
CA ILE A 665 25.13 25.34 0.41
C ILE A 665 25.33 24.84 -1.01
N SER A 666 24.30 24.97 -1.84
CA SER A 666 24.35 24.58 -3.25
C SER A 666 25.23 25.54 -4.06
N THR A 667 26.55 25.37 -3.95
CA THR A 667 27.51 25.99 -4.87
C THR A 667 27.22 25.48 -6.28
N PRO A 668 27.04 26.35 -7.29
CA PRO A 668 26.85 25.90 -8.66
C PRO A 668 28.08 25.13 -9.15
N GLU A 669 27.86 24.06 -9.91
CA GLU A 669 28.92 23.23 -10.48
C GLU A 669 29.78 24.03 -11.48
N GLY A 670 31.10 23.78 -11.52
CA GLY A 670 31.91 24.18 -12.69
C GLY A 670 33.29 24.81 -12.44
N VAL A 671 34.16 24.24 -11.59
CA VAL A 671 35.61 24.51 -11.65
C VAL A 671 36.39 23.19 -11.56
N PRO A 672 37.33 22.90 -12.48
CA PRO A 672 38.16 21.68 -12.40
C PRO A 672 39.12 21.69 -11.22
N VAL A 673 39.29 20.54 -10.56
CA VAL A 673 40.27 20.35 -9.48
C VAL A 673 41.68 20.24 -10.08
N GLN A 674 42.36 21.38 -10.23
CA GLN A 674 43.76 21.40 -10.70
C GLN A 674 44.64 22.54 -10.14
N ALA A 675 44.19 23.23 -9.08
CA ALA A 675 44.87 24.38 -8.49
C ALA A 675 44.91 24.33 -6.94
N LEU A 676 45.58 23.31 -6.37
CA LEU A 676 45.87 23.19 -4.92
C LEU A 676 47.30 22.68 -4.63
N LEU A 677 48.27 23.02 -5.49
CA LEU A 677 49.71 22.74 -5.28
C LEU A 677 50.59 23.91 -5.75
N LYS A 678 50.19 25.14 -5.42
CA LYS A 678 51.02 26.34 -5.65
C LYS A 678 50.55 27.54 -4.82
N GLU A 679 50.90 27.52 -3.53
CA GLU A 679 51.27 28.69 -2.70
C GLU A 679 51.49 28.24 -1.23
N GLU A 680 52.65 27.62 -0.99
CA GLU A 680 53.39 27.80 0.26
C GLU A 680 54.75 28.40 -0.15
N GLY A 681 55.09 29.56 0.42
CA GLY A 681 56.28 30.36 0.08
C GLY A 681 56.38 31.58 1.00
#